data_AF-A0A944SAC2-F1
#
_entry.id   AF-A0A944SAC2-F1
#
_cell.length_a   1.000
_cell.length_b   1.000
_cell.length_c   1.000
_cell.angle_alpha   90.00
_cell.angle_beta   90.00
_cell.angle_gamma   90.00
#
_symmetry.space_group_name_H-M   'P 1'
#
loop_
_entity.id
_entity.type
_entity.pdbx_description
1 polymer ?
#
loop_
_entity_poly.entity_id
_entity_poly.type
_entity_poly.pdbx_seq_one_letter_code
_entity_poly.pdbx_strand_id
1 'polypeptide(L)'
;MSKKKRRYKSVITRRILSSLKKVGICLLISVFSFSLNFPGGTNASFSDKEEGANNTLGASTLDFSIPSDDSFSPKVSPSTETSKSVSLSKLGILDFNYKVSTTNLSGDLDLCEKLEIKDDQTNTYQKLADYLFSSTQNISKETWNFTVKLTDGNPSLADKVCDFDFKFEAWQTGSTHGADGFSDIETTSNRVTSDQWSASQAVVINEIMWMGSEEGSSDEWIELRNMTDKEIDLSNWNVHGLGHGAGAMAHLEIPHGYSIKANGYFLILRKKWNETAIGLSSNLDSDKGITHKSNVSLHNDGEGLLLANKAGTTVDVAWKDSAWPAGENGSDYRSMQRMPLPGDGTDAKNWFTTNHPAANDTDFWEDEINNYGTPGGQNLLPIVLNEFVANPSGSDVAPMPNGEVIELWNNDDKDWDVAGWIIANKDGDEIIISTSNGDNDDNPSDSGETIVPAGDDLVVYADGQFNPAEFFDNNNNGELYLIARYGSVEIENDHYDYQKPSDFFENKAFQRIPDGVGPFVDPNPRLGKENKLSSDEKDYYQAIVLEECFDKRDFDREEEHPFCKGVFLEYLGLLDDENDDEMPKDVYREILAEIALESQEEDEDEKKEDGDEVFLDAIKGEDTSKGETDQAQEENIKQTDTEQVELPEEDSGEESSIESEENQTDDKDSDLNNENSKEEDSIPEIAEEVAPEEEKLESVEEESANNETPELKDEKAEEAENETSEEPKEEQVELEAIKEEESEEKEELKEEEKKEEENDLGEIVMLIINNILA
;
A
#
# COMPACT_ATOMS: atom_id res chain seq x y z
N MET A 1 -77.87 110.98 -77.37
CA MET A 1 -78.14 110.35 -76.05
C MET A 1 -77.66 108.90 -76.17
N SER A 2 -76.65 108.38 -75.48
CA SER A 2 -76.37 108.33 -74.04
C SER A 2 -74.84 108.24 -73.80
N LYS A 3 -74.40 108.83 -72.69
CA LYS A 3 -72.99 109.00 -72.25
C LYS A 3 -72.34 107.65 -71.90
N LYS A 4 -71.11 107.39 -72.38
CA LYS A 4 -70.20 106.39 -71.79
C LYS A 4 -68.95 107.07 -71.23
N LYS A 5 -68.81 107.02 -69.89
CA LYS A 5 -67.69 107.55 -69.10
C LYS A 5 -66.39 106.81 -69.47
N ARG A 6 -65.37 107.55 -69.93
CA ARG A 6 -63.98 107.07 -70.03
C ARG A 6 -63.34 107.13 -68.63
N ARG A 7 -62.85 105.99 -68.12
CA ARG A 7 -62.04 105.94 -66.89
C ARG A 7 -60.58 106.24 -67.23
N TYR A 8 -60.08 107.36 -66.74
CA TYR A 8 -58.66 107.70 -66.71
C TYR A 8 -57.94 106.74 -65.73
N LYS A 9 -57.02 105.91 -66.24
CA LYS A 9 -56.08 105.17 -65.38
C LYS A 9 -54.96 106.15 -64.99
N SER A 10 -54.86 106.45 -63.70
CA SER A 10 -53.89 107.37 -63.13
C SER A 10 -52.44 106.89 -63.36
N VAL A 11 -51.61 107.77 -63.92
CA VAL A 11 -50.16 107.59 -64.14
C VAL A 11 -49.41 107.25 -62.84
N ILE A 12 -49.99 107.56 -61.68
CA ILE A 12 -49.42 107.27 -60.34
C ILE A 12 -49.45 105.76 -60.04
N THR A 13 -50.49 105.03 -60.47
CA THR A 13 -50.59 103.57 -60.22
C THR A 13 -49.59 102.73 -61.02
N ARG A 14 -49.10 103.20 -62.17
CA ARG A 14 -48.01 102.54 -62.93
C ARG A 14 -46.64 102.74 -62.28
N ARG A 15 -46.38 103.89 -61.64
CA ARG A 15 -45.09 104.16 -60.98
C ARG A 15 -44.93 103.36 -59.69
N ILE A 16 -46.00 103.22 -58.91
CA ILE A 16 -45.99 102.46 -57.63
C ILE A 16 -45.80 100.95 -57.86
N LEU A 17 -46.45 100.35 -58.87
CA LEU A 17 -46.22 98.93 -59.22
C LEU A 17 -44.80 98.67 -59.78
N SER A 18 -44.17 99.64 -60.45
CA SER A 18 -42.80 99.49 -60.95
C SER A 18 -41.75 99.59 -59.83
N SER A 19 -42.02 100.38 -58.79
CA SER A 19 -41.13 100.48 -57.62
C SER A 19 -41.20 99.24 -56.72
N LEU A 20 -42.38 98.64 -56.53
CA LEU A 20 -42.52 97.38 -55.77
C LEU A 20 -41.81 96.20 -56.45
N LYS A 21 -41.80 96.12 -57.79
CA LYS A 21 -41.00 95.11 -58.52
C LYS A 21 -39.49 95.33 -58.37
N LYS A 22 -39.02 96.58 -58.33
CA LYS A 22 -37.59 96.89 -58.13
C LYS A 22 -37.13 96.57 -56.72
N VAL A 23 -37.94 96.84 -55.70
CA VAL A 23 -37.64 96.48 -54.30
C VAL A 23 -37.63 94.95 -54.10
N GLY A 24 -38.56 94.21 -54.73
CA GLY A 24 -38.56 92.74 -54.71
C GLY A 24 -37.35 92.12 -55.41
N ILE A 25 -36.88 92.71 -56.52
CA ILE A 25 -35.67 92.26 -57.22
C ILE A 25 -34.39 92.57 -56.41
N CYS A 26 -34.33 93.72 -55.73
CA CYS A 26 -33.19 94.05 -54.87
C CYS A 26 -33.08 93.14 -53.63
N LEU A 27 -34.21 92.74 -53.03
CA LEU A 27 -34.25 91.77 -51.92
C LEU A 27 -33.82 90.36 -52.38
N LEU A 28 -34.21 89.92 -53.58
CA LEU A 28 -33.76 88.64 -54.15
C LEU A 28 -32.27 88.64 -54.46
N ILE A 29 -31.72 89.76 -54.97
CA ILE A 29 -30.29 89.90 -55.25
C ILE A 29 -29.47 89.93 -53.96
N SER A 30 -29.95 90.56 -52.87
CA SER A 30 -29.23 90.57 -51.60
C SER A 30 -29.21 89.20 -50.91
N VAL A 31 -30.31 88.43 -51.01
CA VAL A 31 -30.38 87.05 -50.48
C VAL A 31 -29.49 86.11 -51.28
N PHE A 32 -29.42 86.23 -52.62
CA PHE A 32 -28.54 85.42 -53.46
C PHE A 32 -27.05 85.80 -53.37
N SER A 33 -26.73 87.05 -53.03
CA SER A 33 -25.36 87.53 -52.92
C SER A 33 -24.69 87.15 -51.59
N PHE A 34 -25.47 86.82 -50.55
CA PHE A 34 -24.95 86.31 -49.27
C PHE A 34 -24.54 84.83 -49.36
N SER A 35 -25.09 84.07 -50.31
CA SER A 35 -24.79 82.65 -50.56
C SER A 35 -23.56 82.39 -51.46
N LEU A 36 -22.88 83.42 -51.98
CA LEU A 36 -21.76 83.27 -52.93
C LEU A 36 -20.37 83.66 -52.39
N ASN A 37 -20.23 83.92 -51.08
CA ASN A 37 -18.96 84.34 -50.47
C ASN A 37 -18.35 83.36 -49.44
N PHE A 38 -18.80 82.10 -49.40
CA PHE A 38 -18.04 81.05 -48.72
C PHE A 38 -17.27 80.22 -49.76
N PRO A 39 -15.93 80.23 -49.77
CA PRO A 39 -15.16 79.32 -50.60
C PRO A 39 -15.31 77.90 -50.03
N GLY A 40 -16.29 77.14 -50.51
CA GLY A 40 -16.31 75.69 -50.36
C GLY A 40 -15.31 75.08 -51.34
N GLY A 41 -14.30 74.37 -50.83
CA GLY A 41 -13.32 73.68 -51.67
C GLY A 41 -13.97 72.68 -52.62
N THR A 42 -13.38 72.52 -53.80
CA THR A 42 -13.74 71.44 -54.74
C THR A 42 -13.16 70.13 -54.21
N ASN A 43 -13.97 69.34 -53.51
CA ASN A 43 -13.63 67.95 -53.22
C ASN A 43 -13.95 67.11 -54.46
N ALA A 44 -12.92 66.78 -55.25
CA ALA A 44 -12.98 65.63 -56.14
C ALA A 44 -12.70 64.39 -55.30
N SER A 45 -13.67 63.48 -55.21
CA SER A 45 -13.46 62.14 -54.66
C SER A 45 -13.84 61.13 -55.74
N PHE A 46 -12.98 60.13 -55.94
CA PHE A 46 -13.39 58.90 -56.59
C PHE A 46 -14.15 58.10 -55.53
N SER A 47 -15.47 57.96 -55.72
CA SER A 47 -16.29 57.07 -54.93
C SER A 47 -16.45 55.79 -55.72
N ASP A 48 -15.61 54.81 -55.43
CA ASP A 48 -15.91 53.42 -55.78
C ASP A 48 -16.76 52.83 -54.65
N LYS A 49 -17.79 52.06 -55.01
CA LYS A 49 -18.67 51.37 -54.06
C LYS A 49 -18.51 49.89 -54.32
N GLU A 50 -17.60 49.28 -53.57
CA GLU A 50 -17.48 47.83 -53.49
C GLU A 50 -18.63 47.31 -52.60
N GLU A 51 -19.67 46.75 -53.22
CA GLU A 51 -20.67 45.97 -52.50
C GLU A 51 -20.16 44.54 -52.32
N GLY A 52 -19.56 44.27 -51.16
CA GLY A 52 -19.33 42.90 -50.71
C GLY A 52 -20.68 42.21 -50.44
N ALA A 53 -21.20 41.48 -51.42
CA ALA A 53 -22.25 40.50 -51.17
C ALA A 53 -21.62 39.31 -50.43
N ASN A 54 -22.25 38.90 -49.31
CA ASN A 54 -21.86 37.82 -48.40
C ASN A 54 -21.02 38.22 -47.16
N ASN A 55 -21.36 39.31 -46.48
CA ASN A 55 -20.93 39.47 -45.08
C ASN A 55 -21.71 38.47 -44.22
N THR A 56 -21.06 37.40 -43.77
CA THR A 56 -21.62 36.44 -42.80
C THR A 56 -21.31 36.96 -41.39
N LEU A 57 -22.34 37.41 -40.67
CA LEU A 57 -22.23 37.66 -39.23
C LEU A 57 -22.57 36.35 -38.51
N GLY A 58 -21.56 35.70 -37.94
CA GLY A 58 -21.74 34.52 -37.09
C GLY A 58 -21.68 34.91 -35.61
N ALA A 59 -22.67 34.47 -34.83
CA ALA A 59 -22.57 34.43 -33.38
C ALA A 59 -22.14 33.01 -32.98
N SER A 60 -21.20 32.91 -32.05
CA SER A 60 -20.76 31.64 -31.48
C SER A 60 -20.95 31.67 -29.96
N THR A 61 -21.02 30.50 -29.35
CA THR A 61 -21.16 30.32 -27.91
C THR A 61 -20.14 29.31 -27.41
N LEU A 62 -19.69 29.51 -26.17
CA LEU A 62 -19.08 28.48 -25.35
C LEU A 62 -20.18 28.05 -24.38
N ASP A 63 -20.57 26.78 -24.49
CA ASP A 63 -21.67 26.18 -23.74
C ASP A 63 -21.37 24.68 -23.66
N PHE A 64 -21.42 24.10 -22.47
CA PHE A 64 -21.26 22.67 -22.27
C PHE A 64 -22.19 22.19 -21.15
N SER A 65 -22.37 20.88 -21.06
CA SER A 65 -23.14 20.27 -19.98
C SER A 65 -22.44 19.04 -19.44
N ILE A 66 -22.66 18.76 -18.15
CA ILE A 66 -22.17 17.56 -17.46
C ILE A 66 -23.33 16.68 -17.01
N PRO A 67 -24.01 15.96 -17.93
CA PRO A 67 -24.98 14.97 -17.51
C PRO A 67 -24.29 13.93 -16.60
N SER A 68 -24.83 13.74 -15.39
CA SER A 68 -24.38 12.68 -14.50
C SER A 68 -25.60 12.00 -13.89
N ASP A 69 -25.98 10.85 -14.45
CA ASP A 69 -27.03 10.00 -13.90
C ASP A 69 -26.46 8.93 -12.94
N ASP A 70 -25.14 8.74 -12.96
CA ASP A 70 -24.45 7.71 -12.18
C ASP A 70 -24.07 8.20 -10.78
N SER A 71 -24.23 7.30 -9.81
CA SER A 71 -23.78 7.47 -8.43
C SER A 71 -22.49 6.69 -8.22
N PHE A 72 -21.66 7.14 -7.27
CA PHE A 72 -20.51 6.36 -6.82
C PHE A 72 -20.96 4.98 -6.34
N SER A 73 -20.41 3.93 -6.94
CA SER A 73 -20.73 2.54 -6.62
C SER A 73 -19.52 1.65 -6.86
N PRO A 74 -19.26 0.64 -6.00
CA PRO A 74 -19.98 0.29 -4.76
C PRO A 74 -19.79 1.33 -3.64
N LYS A 75 -20.26 1.08 -2.42
CA LYS A 75 -19.89 1.92 -1.26
C LYS A 75 -18.39 1.81 -0.99
N VAL A 76 -17.79 2.87 -0.46
CA VAL A 76 -16.35 2.88 -0.14
C VAL A 76 -16.09 2.21 1.21
N SER A 77 -15.02 1.44 1.32
CA SER A 77 -14.52 0.88 2.57
C SER A 77 -12.98 0.93 2.57
N PRO A 78 -12.31 0.59 3.68
CA PRO A 78 -10.85 0.52 3.70
C PRO A 78 -10.25 -0.48 2.69
N SER A 79 -11.03 -1.48 2.27
CA SER A 79 -10.62 -2.51 1.31
C SER A 79 -11.32 -2.40 -0.06
N THR A 80 -12.17 -1.39 -0.26
CA THR A 80 -13.00 -1.26 -1.47
C THR A 80 -13.05 0.19 -1.93
N GLU A 81 -12.56 0.43 -3.15
CA GLU A 81 -12.69 1.71 -3.83
C GLU A 81 -14.10 1.87 -4.45
N THR A 82 -14.49 3.11 -4.69
CA THR A 82 -15.75 3.45 -5.37
C THR A 82 -15.50 4.31 -6.59
N SER A 83 -16.26 4.09 -7.66
CA SER A 83 -16.05 4.82 -8.92
C SER A 83 -17.33 5.38 -9.50
N LYS A 84 -17.18 6.41 -10.34
CA LYS A 84 -18.25 7.05 -11.11
C LYS A 84 -17.70 7.59 -12.42
N SER A 85 -18.50 7.54 -13.47
CA SER A 85 -18.22 8.23 -14.73
C SER A 85 -18.99 9.55 -14.85
N VAL A 86 -18.38 10.56 -15.48
CA VAL A 86 -19.00 11.84 -15.81
C VAL A 86 -18.71 12.16 -17.28
N SER A 87 -19.75 12.41 -18.07
CA SER A 87 -19.58 12.78 -19.48
C SER A 87 -19.69 14.28 -19.67
N LEU A 88 -18.80 14.86 -20.47
CA LEU A 88 -18.89 16.25 -20.92
C LEU A 88 -19.51 16.30 -22.32
N SER A 89 -20.61 17.04 -22.46
CA SER A 89 -21.26 17.30 -23.74
C SER A 89 -21.05 18.75 -24.16
N LYS A 90 -20.31 18.95 -25.25
CA LYS A 90 -20.11 20.27 -25.87
C LYS A 90 -21.36 20.68 -26.64
N LEU A 91 -22.02 21.75 -26.20
CA LEU A 91 -23.24 22.30 -26.82
C LEU A 91 -22.96 23.52 -27.70
N GLY A 92 -21.93 24.29 -27.33
CA GLY A 92 -21.41 25.43 -28.07
C GLY A 92 -20.46 25.03 -29.20
N ILE A 93 -20.13 26.00 -30.05
CA ILE A 93 -19.25 25.79 -31.22
C ILE A 93 -17.80 26.16 -30.86
N LEU A 94 -17.59 27.03 -29.86
CA LEU A 94 -16.26 27.43 -29.42
C LEU A 94 -15.54 26.30 -28.70
N ASP A 95 -14.26 26.17 -29.03
CA ASP A 95 -13.29 25.37 -28.31
C ASP A 95 -12.92 26.03 -26.97
N PHE A 96 -12.65 25.21 -25.96
CA PHE A 96 -12.40 25.69 -24.61
C PHE A 96 -11.39 24.83 -23.85
N ASN A 97 -10.64 25.51 -22.98
CA ASN A 97 -9.89 24.92 -21.89
C ASN A 97 -10.83 24.72 -20.70
N TYR A 98 -10.46 23.86 -19.76
CA TYR A 98 -11.27 23.64 -18.57
C TYR A 98 -10.44 23.30 -17.34
N LYS A 99 -11.09 23.54 -16.20
CA LYS A 99 -10.58 23.24 -14.86
C LYS A 99 -11.67 22.51 -14.10
N VAL A 100 -11.29 21.47 -13.37
CA VAL A 100 -12.17 20.68 -12.52
C VAL A 100 -11.70 20.82 -11.08
N SER A 101 -12.62 21.02 -10.17
CA SER A 101 -12.33 21.05 -8.73
C SER A 101 -13.50 20.52 -7.93
N THR A 102 -13.23 20.04 -6.73
CA THR A 102 -14.26 19.74 -5.74
C THR A 102 -14.61 20.97 -4.92
N THR A 103 -15.88 21.14 -4.59
CA THR A 103 -16.39 22.25 -3.78
C THR A 103 -17.55 21.76 -2.90
N ASN A 104 -18.04 22.62 -2.01
CA ASN A 104 -19.25 22.38 -1.19
C ASN A 104 -19.26 21.05 -0.41
N LEU A 105 -18.13 20.70 0.22
CA LEU A 105 -18.05 19.52 1.09
C LEU A 105 -19.06 19.63 2.24
N SER A 106 -19.85 18.58 2.44
CA SER A 106 -20.88 18.47 3.47
C SER A 106 -21.18 17.01 3.81
N GLY A 107 -22.07 16.78 4.78
CA GLY A 107 -22.27 15.46 5.38
C GLY A 107 -21.34 15.27 6.58
N ASP A 108 -20.66 14.13 6.63
CA ASP A 108 -19.65 13.82 7.63
C ASP A 108 -18.28 14.33 7.14
N LEU A 109 -17.79 15.39 7.77
CA LEU A 109 -16.56 16.06 7.35
C LEU A 109 -15.31 15.24 7.66
N ASP A 110 -15.36 14.41 8.71
CA ASP A 110 -14.24 13.53 9.07
C ASP A 110 -14.07 12.46 7.99
N LEU A 111 -15.17 11.89 7.48
CA LEU A 111 -15.12 11.02 6.30
C LEU A 111 -14.54 11.79 5.10
N CYS A 112 -15.07 12.97 4.78
CA CYS A 112 -14.63 13.75 3.61
C CYS A 112 -13.11 14.06 3.63
N GLU A 113 -12.54 14.33 4.80
CA GLU A 113 -11.11 14.60 4.96
C GLU A 113 -10.23 13.36 4.70
N LYS A 114 -10.78 12.16 4.93
CA LYS A 114 -10.10 10.87 4.75
C LYS A 114 -10.37 10.23 3.38
N LEU A 115 -11.07 10.91 2.49
CA LEU A 115 -11.26 10.44 1.11
C LEU A 115 -10.19 11.03 0.19
N GLU A 116 -9.65 10.18 -0.66
CA GLU A 116 -8.82 10.58 -1.79
C GLU A 116 -9.52 10.24 -3.09
N ILE A 117 -9.30 11.06 -4.12
CA ILE A 117 -9.89 10.92 -5.44
C ILE A 117 -8.81 10.97 -6.52
N LYS A 118 -8.92 10.08 -7.50
CA LYS A 118 -8.16 10.13 -8.76
C LYS A 118 -9.09 10.25 -9.94
N ASP A 119 -8.56 10.78 -11.03
CA ASP A 119 -9.18 10.78 -12.35
C ASP A 119 -8.36 9.95 -13.33
N ASP A 120 -9.00 9.51 -14.41
CA ASP A 120 -8.37 8.71 -15.46
C ASP A 120 -7.53 9.51 -16.48
N GLN A 121 -7.21 10.78 -16.20
CA GLN A 121 -6.24 11.57 -16.98
C GLN A 121 -4.88 11.65 -16.30
N THR A 122 -4.88 11.90 -15.00
CA THR A 122 -3.66 11.98 -14.17
C THR A 122 -3.32 10.64 -13.52
N ASN A 123 -4.33 9.78 -13.32
CA ASN A 123 -4.24 8.53 -12.57
C ASN A 123 -3.58 8.66 -11.19
N THR A 124 -3.59 9.87 -10.60
CA THR A 124 -2.91 10.19 -9.35
C THR A 124 -3.93 10.57 -8.29
N TYR A 125 -3.80 10.02 -7.08
CA TYR A 125 -4.68 10.35 -5.96
C TYR A 125 -4.36 11.74 -5.39
N GLN A 126 -5.41 12.51 -5.11
CA GLN A 126 -5.35 13.76 -4.37
C GLN A 126 -6.41 13.73 -3.26
N LYS A 127 -6.22 14.52 -2.20
CA LYS A 127 -7.25 14.70 -1.18
C LYS A 127 -8.54 15.20 -1.80
N LEU A 128 -9.68 14.61 -1.44
CA LEU A 128 -10.99 14.99 -1.98
C LEU A 128 -11.27 16.49 -1.78
N ALA A 129 -10.87 17.06 -0.65
CA ALA A 129 -11.08 18.47 -0.34
C ALA A 129 -10.23 19.43 -1.19
N ASP A 130 -9.08 18.97 -1.69
CA ASP A 130 -8.09 19.79 -2.41
C ASP A 130 -8.02 19.46 -3.91
N TYR A 131 -8.86 18.53 -4.38
CA TYR A 131 -8.80 18.02 -5.76
C TYR A 131 -8.88 19.14 -6.78
N LEU A 132 -7.85 19.20 -7.63
CA LEU A 132 -7.72 20.19 -8.68
C LEU A 132 -7.10 19.59 -9.93
N PHE A 133 -7.80 19.72 -11.04
CA PHE A 133 -7.28 19.45 -12.38
C PHE A 133 -7.45 20.67 -13.29
N SER A 134 -6.46 20.94 -14.14
CA SER A 134 -6.54 22.01 -15.15
C SER A 134 -5.89 21.57 -16.45
N SER A 135 -6.62 21.66 -17.56
CA SER A 135 -6.10 21.35 -18.89
C SER A 135 -6.03 22.59 -19.78
N THR A 136 -4.95 22.68 -20.55
CA THR A 136 -4.77 23.65 -21.64
C THR A 136 -5.03 23.03 -23.02
N GLN A 137 -5.50 21.78 -23.06
CA GLN A 137 -5.84 21.08 -24.29
C GLN A 137 -7.34 21.15 -24.59
N ASN A 138 -7.68 21.18 -25.88
CA ASN A 138 -9.05 21.00 -26.36
C ASN A 138 -9.59 19.64 -25.91
N ILE A 139 -10.84 19.59 -25.47
CA ILE A 139 -11.52 18.33 -25.09
C ILE A 139 -11.42 17.33 -26.24
N SER A 140 -10.58 16.30 -26.06
CA SER A 140 -10.54 15.11 -26.90
C SER A 140 -11.33 13.95 -26.30
N LYS A 141 -11.59 13.98 -24.99
CA LYS A 141 -12.22 12.90 -24.23
C LYS A 141 -13.58 13.34 -23.67
N GLU A 142 -14.63 12.66 -24.09
CA GLU A 142 -16.03 12.99 -23.75
C GLU A 142 -16.47 12.42 -22.40
N THR A 143 -15.67 11.57 -21.75
CA THR A 143 -16.01 10.90 -20.48
C THR A 143 -14.80 10.81 -19.56
N TRP A 144 -15.05 11.12 -18.29
CA TRP A 144 -14.12 11.08 -17.16
C TRP A 144 -14.52 9.95 -16.23
N ASN A 145 -13.53 9.18 -15.76
CA ASN A 145 -13.76 8.20 -14.70
C ASN A 145 -13.05 8.69 -13.43
N PHE A 146 -13.83 8.83 -12.37
CA PHE A 146 -13.33 9.19 -11.05
C PHE A 146 -13.38 7.96 -10.15
N THR A 147 -12.31 7.73 -9.41
CA THR A 147 -12.22 6.68 -8.40
C THR A 147 -11.86 7.32 -7.07
N VAL A 148 -12.57 6.92 -6.02
CA VAL A 148 -12.42 7.41 -4.65
C VAL A 148 -12.05 6.25 -3.75
N LYS A 149 -11.05 6.45 -2.88
CA LYS A 149 -10.65 5.51 -1.83
C LYS A 149 -10.72 6.17 -0.45
N LEU A 150 -10.85 5.34 0.57
CA LEU A 150 -10.79 5.74 1.98
C LEU A 150 -9.42 5.40 2.54
N THR A 151 -8.73 6.37 3.15
CA THR A 151 -7.36 6.19 3.67
C THR A 151 -7.29 5.81 5.14
N ASP A 152 -8.45 5.66 5.80
CA ASP A 152 -8.55 5.46 7.24
C ASP A 152 -9.58 4.37 7.58
N GLY A 153 -9.13 3.33 8.28
CA GLY A 153 -9.95 2.20 8.72
C GLY A 153 -10.82 2.48 9.93
N ASN A 154 -10.73 3.68 10.53
CA ASN A 154 -11.45 4.01 11.75
C ASN A 154 -12.96 3.78 11.57
N PRO A 155 -13.60 2.88 12.33
CA PRO A 155 -14.99 2.57 12.05
C PRO A 155 -15.98 3.59 12.60
N SER A 156 -15.51 4.66 13.25
CA SER A 156 -16.31 5.89 13.38
C SER A 156 -16.68 6.48 12.01
N LEU A 157 -15.94 6.13 10.95
CA LEU A 157 -16.19 6.51 9.57
C LEU A 157 -17.12 5.54 8.82
N ALA A 158 -17.60 4.46 9.45
CA ALA A 158 -18.59 3.55 8.87
C ALA A 158 -20.02 4.13 8.89
N ASP A 159 -20.84 3.76 7.91
CA ASP A 159 -22.19 4.32 7.67
C ASP A 159 -22.22 5.85 7.48
N LYS A 160 -21.12 6.43 7.03
CA LYS A 160 -21.00 7.87 6.85
C LYS A 160 -21.22 8.26 5.40
N VAL A 161 -21.50 9.53 5.23
CA VAL A 161 -21.79 10.11 3.93
C VAL A 161 -20.98 11.37 3.77
N CYS A 162 -20.21 11.45 2.69
CA CYS A 162 -19.57 12.67 2.24
C CYS A 162 -20.28 13.16 0.96
N ASP A 163 -20.81 14.36 1.00
CA ASP A 163 -21.41 15.04 -0.14
C ASP A 163 -20.45 16.14 -0.64
N PHE A 164 -20.28 16.26 -1.96
CA PHE A 164 -19.44 17.29 -2.57
C PHE A 164 -19.90 17.60 -4.01
N ASP A 165 -19.52 18.77 -4.52
CA ASP A 165 -19.82 19.18 -5.88
C ASP A 165 -18.57 19.13 -6.76
N PHE A 166 -18.67 18.54 -7.95
CA PHE A 166 -17.70 18.81 -9.01
C PHE A 166 -18.05 20.13 -9.68
N LYS A 167 -17.09 21.05 -9.73
CA LYS A 167 -17.20 22.32 -10.43
C LYS A 167 -16.28 22.31 -11.66
N PHE A 168 -16.90 22.28 -12.84
CA PHE A 168 -16.22 22.39 -14.13
C PHE A 168 -16.27 23.85 -14.58
N GLU A 169 -15.11 24.47 -14.76
CA GLU A 169 -14.99 25.85 -15.25
C GLU A 169 -14.32 25.82 -16.62
N ALA A 170 -15.04 26.22 -17.65
CA ALA A 170 -14.56 26.28 -19.02
C ALA A 170 -14.29 27.72 -19.46
N TRP A 171 -13.22 27.94 -20.23
CA TRP A 171 -12.92 29.24 -20.84
C TRP A 171 -12.39 29.08 -22.26
N GLN A 172 -12.67 30.07 -23.08
CA GLN A 172 -12.32 30.07 -24.49
C GLN A 172 -10.81 29.85 -24.70
N THR A 173 -10.45 29.02 -25.68
CA THR A 173 -9.05 28.84 -26.08
C THR A 173 -8.42 30.15 -26.56
N GLY A 174 -7.17 30.39 -26.16
CA GLY A 174 -6.46 31.64 -26.46
C GLY A 174 -6.76 32.81 -25.51
N SER A 175 -7.67 32.66 -24.56
CA SER A 175 -7.95 33.64 -23.50
C SER A 175 -7.34 33.22 -22.15
N THR A 176 -7.21 34.18 -21.24
CA THR A 176 -6.71 33.92 -19.88
C THR A 176 -7.88 33.60 -18.96
N HIS A 177 -7.78 32.53 -18.17
CA HIS A 177 -8.84 32.11 -17.24
C HIS A 177 -9.26 33.29 -16.33
N GLY A 178 -10.56 33.61 -16.34
CA GLY A 178 -11.15 34.68 -15.52
C GLY A 178 -10.86 36.12 -15.95
N ALA A 179 -10.11 36.36 -17.03
CA ALA A 179 -9.75 37.71 -17.48
C ALA A 179 -10.57 38.20 -18.68
N ASP A 180 -10.75 37.35 -19.68
CA ASP A 180 -11.37 37.69 -20.96
C ASP A 180 -11.93 36.46 -21.70
N GLY A 181 -12.65 36.70 -22.80
CA GLY A 181 -13.26 35.64 -23.62
C GLY A 181 -14.62 35.17 -23.10
N PHE A 182 -15.14 34.11 -23.74
CA PHE A 182 -16.33 33.41 -23.25
C PHE A 182 -15.93 32.39 -22.18
N SER A 183 -16.81 32.15 -21.23
CA SER A 183 -16.64 31.17 -20.17
C SER A 183 -17.98 30.56 -19.80
N ASP A 184 -17.93 29.34 -19.27
CA ASP A 184 -19.11 28.63 -18.79
C ASP A 184 -18.74 27.80 -17.56
N ILE A 185 -19.72 27.56 -16.68
CA ILE A 185 -19.50 26.84 -15.43
C ILE A 185 -20.63 25.86 -15.22
N GLU A 186 -20.25 24.59 -15.06
CA GLU A 186 -21.18 23.52 -14.76
C GLU A 186 -20.85 22.90 -13.40
N THR A 187 -21.89 22.55 -12.65
CA THR A 187 -21.74 21.97 -11.31
C THR A 187 -22.66 20.77 -11.16
N THR A 188 -22.11 19.65 -10.70
CA THR A 188 -22.89 18.43 -10.40
C THR A 188 -22.59 17.96 -8.99
N SER A 189 -23.65 17.60 -8.26
CA SER A 189 -23.55 17.12 -6.88
C SER A 189 -23.30 15.62 -6.83
N ASN A 190 -22.45 15.23 -5.89
CA ASN A 190 -21.99 13.86 -5.73
C ASN A 190 -22.09 13.46 -4.27
N ARG A 191 -22.26 12.15 -4.09
CA ARG A 191 -22.35 11.52 -2.79
C ARG A 191 -21.49 10.28 -2.79
N VAL A 192 -20.57 10.20 -1.83
CA VAL A 192 -19.86 8.97 -1.47
C VAL A 192 -20.40 8.51 -0.13
N THR A 193 -20.82 7.25 -0.08
CA THR A 193 -21.28 6.61 1.16
C THR A 193 -20.27 5.54 1.53
N SER A 194 -19.83 5.57 2.77
CA SER A 194 -18.97 4.52 3.31
C SER A 194 -19.81 3.31 3.71
N ASP A 195 -19.27 2.12 3.51
CA ASP A 195 -19.97 0.88 3.85
C ASP A 195 -20.05 0.67 5.37
N GLN A 196 -20.71 -0.41 5.78
CA GLN A 196 -20.63 -0.89 7.15
C GLN A 196 -19.33 -1.66 7.34
N TRP A 197 -18.53 -1.21 8.30
CA TRP A 197 -17.55 -2.05 8.99
C TRP A 197 -17.65 -1.73 10.48
N SER A 198 -17.64 -2.75 11.32
CA SER A 198 -17.89 -2.58 12.74
C SER A 198 -16.64 -2.06 13.46
N ALA A 199 -16.76 -0.92 14.16
CA ALA A 199 -15.92 -0.64 15.32
C ALA A 199 -16.49 -1.43 16.49
N SER A 200 -15.93 -2.61 16.69
CA SER A 200 -15.21 -2.83 17.94
C SER A 200 -14.18 -3.94 17.78
N GLN A 201 -13.38 -3.96 16.72
CA GLN A 201 -12.13 -4.70 16.75
C GLN A 201 -11.05 -3.95 17.53
N ALA A 202 -11.44 -3.34 18.67
CA ALA A 202 -10.47 -2.79 19.62
C ALA A 202 -9.45 -3.88 20.01
N VAL A 203 -9.91 -5.14 19.99
CA VAL A 203 -9.06 -6.33 20.01
C VAL A 203 -9.48 -7.22 18.84
N VAL A 204 -8.51 -7.74 18.08
CA VAL A 204 -8.71 -8.72 17.01
C VAL A 204 -8.08 -10.05 17.37
N ILE A 205 -8.56 -11.13 16.77
CA ILE A 205 -7.80 -12.38 16.67
C ILE A 205 -6.76 -12.15 15.57
N ASN A 206 -5.48 -12.18 15.95
CA ASN A 206 -4.36 -11.69 15.15
C ASN A 206 -3.55 -12.79 14.48
N GLU A 207 -3.35 -13.91 15.17
CA GLU A 207 -2.53 -15.02 14.67
C GLU A 207 -3.02 -16.33 15.28
N ILE A 208 -2.98 -17.42 14.52
CA ILE A 208 -3.46 -18.73 14.94
C ILE A 208 -2.50 -19.82 14.48
N MET A 209 -1.94 -20.57 15.43
CA MET A 209 -1.15 -21.77 15.18
C MET A 209 -2.03 -23.01 15.32
N TRP A 210 -2.89 -23.23 14.33
CA TRP A 210 -3.96 -24.23 14.42
C TRP A 210 -3.48 -25.68 14.29
N MET A 211 -2.27 -25.91 13.80
CA MET A 211 -1.68 -27.24 13.57
C MET A 211 -0.77 -27.71 14.72
N GLY A 212 -0.43 -26.82 15.66
CA GLY A 212 0.67 -27.01 16.60
C GLY A 212 2.03 -26.71 15.97
N SER A 213 3.10 -27.12 16.62
CA SER A 213 4.48 -26.94 16.17
C SER A 213 5.12 -28.30 15.82
N GLU A 214 6.37 -28.27 15.39
CA GLU A 214 7.19 -29.47 15.22
C GLU A 214 7.31 -30.31 16.51
N GLU A 215 7.35 -29.66 17.68
CA GLU A 215 7.33 -30.32 18.99
C GLU A 215 5.98 -31.01 19.31
N GLY A 216 4.97 -30.76 18.48
CA GLY A 216 3.80 -31.62 18.34
C GLY A 216 2.50 -30.86 18.17
N SER A 217 1.51 -31.58 17.64
CA SER A 217 0.17 -31.08 17.27
C SER A 217 -0.71 -30.55 18.40
N SER A 218 -0.20 -30.52 19.64
CA SER A 218 -0.88 -29.90 20.78
C SER A 218 -0.27 -28.57 21.17
N ASP A 219 0.76 -28.11 20.46
CA ASP A 219 1.38 -26.80 20.69
C ASP A 219 0.63 -25.67 19.97
N GLU A 220 -0.70 -25.71 20.10
CA GLU A 220 -1.61 -24.78 19.45
C GLU A 220 -1.76 -23.51 20.28
N TRP A 221 -1.95 -22.40 19.61
CA TRP A 221 -2.20 -21.13 20.27
C TRP A 221 -2.97 -20.15 19.41
N ILE A 222 -3.56 -19.17 20.09
CA ILE A 222 -4.29 -18.05 19.49
C ILE A 222 -3.72 -16.77 20.08
N GLU A 223 -3.46 -15.81 19.21
CA GLU A 223 -3.05 -14.49 19.60
C GLU A 223 -4.17 -13.47 19.39
N LEU A 224 -4.28 -12.54 20.33
CA LEU A 224 -5.10 -11.35 20.20
C LEU A 224 -4.21 -10.11 20.07
N ARG A 225 -4.62 -9.12 19.29
CA ARG A 225 -3.94 -7.82 19.16
C ARG A 225 -4.87 -6.68 19.51
N ASN A 226 -4.39 -5.74 20.32
CA ASN A 226 -5.10 -4.51 20.64
C ASN A 226 -4.84 -3.45 19.57
N MET A 227 -5.88 -3.00 18.87
CA MET A 227 -5.77 -2.00 17.80
C MET A 227 -5.88 -0.55 18.31
N THR A 228 -5.87 -0.35 19.64
CA THR A 228 -6.08 0.96 20.27
C THR A 228 -4.83 1.46 20.99
N ASP A 229 -4.78 2.77 21.19
CA ASP A 229 -3.74 3.49 21.92
C ASP A 229 -3.85 3.36 23.46
N LYS A 230 -4.72 2.48 23.95
CA LYS A 230 -5.00 2.28 25.38
C LYS A 230 -5.02 0.81 25.74
N GLU A 231 -4.59 0.53 26.96
CA GLU A 231 -4.73 -0.79 27.54
C GLU A 231 -6.22 -1.20 27.67
N ILE A 232 -6.50 -2.47 27.38
CA ILE A 232 -7.85 -3.05 27.46
C ILE A 232 -7.85 -4.18 28.48
N ASP A 233 -8.80 -4.13 29.42
CA ASP A 233 -9.08 -5.21 30.37
C ASP A 233 -9.75 -6.39 29.65
N LEU A 234 -9.07 -7.54 29.63
CA LEU A 234 -9.52 -8.80 29.04
C LEU A 234 -10.17 -9.73 30.07
N SER A 235 -10.32 -9.29 31.33
CA SER A 235 -10.94 -10.10 32.38
C SER A 235 -12.31 -10.62 31.95
N ASN A 236 -12.46 -11.94 32.00
CA ASN A 236 -13.69 -12.68 31.71
C ASN A 236 -14.19 -12.51 30.26
N TRP A 237 -13.29 -12.18 29.33
CA TRP A 237 -13.57 -12.28 27.90
C TRP A 237 -13.59 -13.75 27.47
N ASN A 238 -14.31 -14.06 26.40
CA ASN A 238 -14.51 -15.42 25.94
C ASN A 238 -14.09 -15.59 24.49
N VAL A 239 -13.40 -16.69 24.20
CA VAL A 239 -13.19 -17.19 22.84
C VAL A 239 -14.08 -18.41 22.65
N HIS A 240 -15.05 -18.32 21.74
CA HIS A 240 -15.96 -19.39 21.39
C HIS A 240 -15.48 -20.11 20.12
N GLY A 241 -15.92 -21.36 19.95
CA GLY A 241 -15.66 -22.12 18.72
C GLY A 241 -14.32 -22.87 18.71
N LEU A 242 -13.70 -23.09 19.88
CA LEU A 242 -12.48 -23.90 20.03
C LEU A 242 -12.82 -25.40 20.02
N GLY A 243 -12.18 -26.16 19.14
CA GLY A 243 -12.55 -27.52 18.75
C GLY A 243 -12.51 -28.67 19.79
N HIS A 244 -12.97 -29.84 19.29
CA HIS A 244 -13.21 -31.17 19.89
C HIS A 244 -13.68 -31.30 21.36
N GLY A 245 -14.75 -30.59 21.76
CA GLY A 245 -15.43 -30.89 23.03
C GLY A 245 -16.71 -30.12 23.32
N ALA A 246 -17.86 -30.65 22.87
CA ALA A 246 -19.24 -30.37 23.33
C ALA A 246 -20.14 -29.38 22.55
N GLY A 247 -19.92 -29.20 21.24
CA GLY A 247 -20.87 -28.49 20.37
C GLY A 247 -20.78 -26.97 20.48
N ALA A 248 -21.83 -26.26 20.03
CA ALA A 248 -21.88 -24.80 19.88
C ALA A 248 -21.65 -23.95 21.17
N MET A 249 -21.26 -24.58 22.29
CA MET A 249 -21.06 -23.98 23.60
C MET A 249 -19.60 -24.11 24.11
N ALA A 250 -18.69 -24.74 23.35
CA ALA A 250 -17.27 -24.78 23.69
C ALA A 250 -16.68 -23.37 23.67
N HIS A 251 -16.22 -22.91 24.84
CA HIS A 251 -15.62 -21.61 25.02
C HIS A 251 -14.46 -21.67 26.01
N LEU A 252 -13.57 -20.72 25.86
CA LEU A 252 -12.46 -20.45 26.76
C LEU A 252 -12.66 -19.05 27.34
N GLU A 253 -12.70 -18.98 28.66
CA GLU A 253 -12.74 -17.70 29.37
C GLU A 253 -11.31 -17.28 29.76
N ILE A 254 -10.93 -16.06 29.39
CA ILE A 254 -9.72 -15.40 29.88
C ILE A 254 -9.94 -15.05 31.35
N PRO A 255 -9.11 -15.53 32.29
CA PRO A 255 -9.32 -15.28 33.72
C PRO A 255 -9.37 -13.80 34.07
N HIS A 256 -9.94 -13.49 35.23
CA HIS A 256 -9.82 -12.15 35.79
C HIS A 256 -8.35 -11.75 36.04
N GLY A 257 -8.03 -10.48 35.80
CA GLY A 257 -6.72 -9.89 36.07
C GLY A 257 -5.81 -9.77 34.85
N TYR A 258 -6.28 -10.19 33.67
CA TYR A 258 -5.54 -10.03 32.43
C TYR A 258 -5.95 -8.77 31.67
N SER A 259 -4.96 -8.11 31.09
CA SER A 259 -5.13 -6.98 30.18
C SER A 259 -4.21 -7.12 28.97
N ILE A 260 -4.50 -6.36 27.93
CA ILE A 260 -3.66 -6.24 26.74
C ILE A 260 -3.26 -4.77 26.58
N LYS A 261 -1.95 -4.52 26.51
CA LYS A 261 -1.39 -3.16 26.40
C LYS A 261 -1.85 -2.48 25.10
N ALA A 262 -1.76 -1.16 25.08
CA ALA A 262 -1.97 -0.38 23.85
C ALA A 262 -1.08 -0.91 22.72
N ASN A 263 -1.65 -1.16 21.54
CA ASN A 263 -0.96 -1.77 20.39
C ASN A 263 -0.26 -3.13 20.68
N GLY A 264 -0.55 -3.76 21.83
CA GLY A 264 0.12 -4.96 22.29
C GLY A 264 -0.60 -6.24 21.88
N TYR A 265 0.03 -7.36 22.22
CA TYR A 265 -0.41 -8.71 21.89
C TYR A 265 -0.77 -9.51 23.15
N PHE A 266 -1.61 -10.52 23.01
CA PHE A 266 -2.01 -11.42 24.08
C PHE A 266 -2.11 -12.86 23.59
N LEU A 267 -1.34 -13.77 24.19
CA LEU A 267 -1.24 -15.16 23.79
C LEU A 267 -2.10 -16.08 24.67
N ILE A 268 -2.87 -16.95 24.02
CA ILE A 268 -3.66 -18.01 24.62
C ILE A 268 -3.09 -19.35 24.14
N LEU A 269 -2.28 -19.98 25.00
CA LEU A 269 -1.57 -21.22 24.68
C LEU A 269 -2.37 -22.46 25.09
N ARG A 270 -2.26 -23.55 24.33
CA ARG A 270 -2.71 -24.89 24.75
C ARG A 270 -1.73 -25.56 25.70
N LYS A 271 -0.43 -25.31 25.59
CA LYS A 271 0.63 -25.83 26.46
C LYS A 271 1.11 -24.77 27.45
N LYS A 272 1.74 -25.20 28.55
CA LYS A 272 2.40 -24.24 29.45
C LYS A 272 3.65 -23.67 28.80
N TRP A 273 4.10 -22.54 29.33
CA TRP A 273 5.30 -21.81 28.88
C TRP A 273 6.59 -22.65 28.79
N ASN A 274 6.68 -23.77 29.53
CA ASN A 274 7.86 -24.65 29.56
C ASN A 274 7.63 -25.99 28.83
N GLU A 275 6.55 -26.09 28.06
CA GLU A 275 6.12 -27.27 27.31
C GLU A 275 5.89 -26.92 25.82
N THR A 276 5.86 -25.64 25.49
CA THR A 276 5.69 -25.07 24.16
C THR A 276 7.04 -24.81 23.49
N ALA A 277 7.09 -24.83 22.18
CA ALA A 277 8.27 -24.48 21.38
C ALA A 277 8.51 -22.96 21.30
N ILE A 278 7.58 -22.13 21.81
CA ILE A 278 7.75 -20.67 21.85
C ILE A 278 8.86 -20.31 22.85
N GLY A 279 9.76 -19.39 22.48
CA GLY A 279 10.95 -18.93 23.24
C GLY A 279 10.65 -18.16 24.54
N LEU A 280 9.87 -18.74 25.46
CA LEU A 280 9.42 -18.07 26.67
C LEU A 280 10.40 -18.25 27.84
N SER A 281 11.17 -17.20 28.14
CA SER A 281 12.19 -17.19 29.21
C SER A 281 11.69 -17.37 30.65
N SER A 282 10.38 -17.22 30.92
CA SER A 282 9.80 -17.38 32.26
C SER A 282 8.27 -17.44 32.24
N ASN A 283 7.68 -17.93 33.34
CA ASN A 283 6.25 -18.12 33.61
C ASN A 283 5.27 -17.17 32.88
N LEU A 284 4.06 -17.70 32.65
CA LEU A 284 2.84 -17.00 32.25
C LEU A 284 2.51 -15.87 33.24
N ASP A 285 3.00 -14.67 32.96
CA ASP A 285 2.69 -13.47 33.74
C ASP A 285 1.55 -12.72 33.05
N SER A 286 0.52 -12.36 33.82
CA SER A 286 -0.60 -11.56 33.31
C SER A 286 -0.15 -10.23 32.74
N ASP A 287 0.92 -9.65 33.30
CA ASP A 287 1.49 -8.38 32.84
C ASP A 287 2.24 -8.50 31.50
N LYS A 288 2.58 -9.74 31.11
CA LYS A 288 3.14 -10.09 29.80
C LYS A 288 2.08 -10.50 28.78
N GLY A 289 0.80 -10.59 29.18
CA GLY A 289 -0.30 -10.93 28.28
C GLY A 289 -0.29 -12.40 27.82
N ILE A 290 0.20 -13.33 28.65
CA ILE A 290 0.27 -14.75 28.27
C ILE A 290 -0.56 -15.58 29.24
N THR A 291 -1.46 -16.42 28.70
CA THR A 291 -2.24 -17.38 29.48
C THR A 291 -2.21 -18.76 28.83
N HIS A 292 -2.55 -19.79 29.61
CA HIS A 292 -2.60 -21.17 29.16
C HIS A 292 -3.92 -21.82 29.51
N LYS A 293 -4.49 -22.54 28.56
CA LYS A 293 -5.76 -23.23 28.67
C LYS A 293 -5.67 -24.56 27.92
N SER A 294 -5.58 -25.65 28.68
CA SER A 294 -5.41 -27.00 28.14
C SER A 294 -6.58 -27.51 27.28
N ASN A 295 -7.68 -26.77 27.22
CA ASN A 295 -8.86 -27.06 26.40
C ASN A 295 -8.91 -26.25 25.08
N VAL A 296 -7.87 -25.47 24.76
CA VAL A 296 -7.60 -25.14 23.35
C VAL A 296 -7.38 -26.46 22.61
N SER A 297 -8.03 -26.64 21.46
CA SER A 297 -7.91 -27.85 20.64
C SER A 297 -8.47 -27.53 19.27
N LEU A 298 -7.66 -26.97 18.38
CA LEU A 298 -8.13 -26.45 17.11
C LEU A 298 -8.32 -27.58 16.09
N HIS A 299 -9.27 -27.41 15.17
CA HIS A 299 -9.42 -28.36 14.05
C HIS A 299 -8.45 -27.99 12.92
N ASN A 300 -7.55 -28.91 12.55
CA ASN A 300 -6.68 -28.73 11.38
C ASN A 300 -7.48 -28.51 10.09
N ASP A 301 -8.67 -29.10 10.01
CA ASP A 301 -9.51 -28.98 8.82
C ASP A 301 -10.14 -27.60 8.69
N GLY A 302 -10.18 -26.76 9.75
CA GLY A 302 -10.82 -25.43 9.77
C GLY A 302 -11.98 -25.30 10.77
N GLU A 303 -12.09 -24.15 11.43
CA GLU A 303 -13.27 -23.75 12.21
C GLU A 303 -13.41 -22.22 12.31
N GLY A 304 -14.53 -21.75 12.86
CA GLY A 304 -14.77 -20.33 13.10
C GLY A 304 -14.64 -20.00 14.58
N LEU A 305 -13.82 -19.01 14.91
CA LEU A 305 -13.65 -18.52 16.28
C LEU A 305 -14.39 -17.19 16.46
N LEU A 306 -14.99 -17.01 17.63
CA LEU A 306 -15.66 -15.76 18.00
C LEU A 306 -15.08 -15.23 19.30
N LEU A 307 -14.51 -14.04 19.25
CA LEU A 307 -14.05 -13.29 20.42
C LEU A 307 -15.21 -12.44 20.96
N ALA A 308 -15.57 -12.65 22.22
CA ALA A 308 -16.60 -11.89 22.92
C ALA A 308 -16.03 -11.23 24.18
N ASN A 309 -16.45 -10.00 24.46
CA ASN A 309 -16.08 -9.32 25.70
C ASN A 309 -16.85 -9.85 26.91
N LYS A 310 -16.53 -9.35 28.11
CA LYS A 310 -17.20 -9.75 29.36
C LYS A 310 -18.72 -9.56 29.40
N ALA A 311 -19.29 -8.73 28.52
CA ALA A 311 -20.74 -8.53 28.41
C ALA A 311 -21.40 -9.52 27.44
N GLY A 312 -20.62 -10.40 26.80
CA GLY A 312 -21.07 -11.32 25.76
C GLY A 312 -21.22 -10.67 24.38
N THR A 313 -20.75 -9.44 24.19
CA THR A 313 -20.78 -8.78 22.87
C THR A 313 -19.61 -9.28 22.03
N THR A 314 -19.89 -9.73 20.81
CA THR A 314 -18.87 -10.08 19.81
C THR A 314 -17.99 -8.87 19.49
N VAL A 315 -16.68 -9.08 19.59
CA VAL A 315 -15.62 -8.11 19.33
C VAL A 315 -14.96 -8.41 17.97
N ASP A 316 -14.64 -9.68 17.73
CA ASP A 316 -14.06 -10.15 16.48
C ASP A 316 -14.52 -11.57 16.15
N VAL A 317 -14.39 -11.95 14.88
CA VAL A 317 -14.61 -13.31 14.39
C VAL A 317 -13.42 -13.67 13.51
N ALA A 318 -12.75 -14.78 13.81
CA ALA A 318 -11.75 -15.36 12.93
C ALA A 318 -12.37 -16.52 12.19
N TRP A 319 -12.58 -16.28 10.89
CA TRP A 319 -13.12 -17.23 9.94
C TRP A 319 -14.56 -17.69 10.21
N LYS A 320 -15.13 -18.41 9.26
CA LYS A 320 -16.54 -18.89 9.31
C LYS A 320 -16.80 -20.16 8.51
N ASP A 321 -15.88 -20.52 7.63
CA ASP A 321 -16.05 -21.65 6.71
C ASP A 321 -15.29 -22.88 7.22
N SER A 322 -15.40 -23.98 6.46
CA SER A 322 -14.90 -25.27 6.91
C SER A 322 -13.40 -25.45 6.82
N ALA A 323 -12.66 -24.67 6.01
CA ALA A 323 -11.21 -24.77 5.81
C ALA A 323 -10.51 -23.47 6.15
N TRP A 324 -9.45 -23.50 6.96
CA TRP A 324 -8.68 -22.29 7.29
C TRP A 324 -8.22 -21.58 6.01
N PRO A 325 -8.28 -20.24 5.96
CA PRO A 325 -7.90 -19.47 4.78
C PRO A 325 -6.38 -19.40 4.58
N ALA A 326 -5.59 -19.69 5.62
CA ALA A 326 -4.13 -19.62 5.62
C ALA A 326 -3.52 -20.46 6.76
N GLY A 327 -2.19 -20.52 6.78
CA GLY A 327 -1.39 -21.43 7.61
C GLY A 327 -1.05 -22.72 6.87
N GLU A 328 0.00 -23.39 7.31
CA GLU A 328 0.49 -24.63 6.69
C GLU A 328 0.84 -25.72 7.72
N ASN A 329 0.40 -26.93 7.43
CA ASN A 329 0.69 -28.14 8.22
C ASN A 329 1.37 -29.16 7.31
N GLY A 330 2.67 -28.98 7.09
CA GLY A 330 3.47 -29.72 6.11
C GLY A 330 4.81 -30.18 6.67
N SER A 331 5.88 -30.01 5.89
CA SER A 331 7.25 -30.05 6.41
C SER A 331 7.50 -28.87 7.35
N ASP A 332 6.89 -27.73 7.03
CA ASP A 332 6.92 -26.53 7.85
C ASP A 332 5.58 -26.37 8.58
N TYR A 333 5.66 -25.77 9.76
CA TYR A 333 4.54 -25.43 10.62
C TYR A 333 4.37 -23.91 10.58
N ARG A 334 3.46 -23.42 9.74
CA ARG A 334 3.29 -21.97 9.50
C ARG A 334 1.98 -21.48 10.06
N SER A 335 2.03 -20.52 10.97
CA SER A 335 0.83 -19.91 11.53
C SER A 335 -0.01 -19.19 10.48
N MET A 336 -1.28 -19.00 10.78
CA MET A 336 -2.19 -18.15 10.04
C MET A 336 -2.18 -16.74 10.65
N GLN A 337 -1.73 -15.73 9.89
CA GLN A 337 -1.59 -14.36 10.36
C GLN A 337 -2.62 -13.42 9.76
N ARG A 338 -3.08 -12.45 10.56
CA ARG A 338 -3.99 -11.39 10.14
C ARG A 338 -3.21 -10.25 9.49
N MET A 339 -3.79 -9.64 8.47
CA MET A 339 -3.21 -8.47 7.81
C MET A 339 -2.98 -7.30 8.79
N PRO A 340 -1.93 -6.48 8.58
CA PRO A 340 -1.60 -5.29 9.39
C PRO A 340 -2.78 -4.39 9.72
N LEU A 341 -3.58 -4.12 8.69
CA LEU A 341 -4.90 -3.53 8.78
C LEU A 341 -5.93 -4.67 8.70
N PRO A 342 -6.46 -5.15 9.84
CA PRO A 342 -7.03 -6.50 9.93
C PRO A 342 -8.36 -6.71 9.20
N GLY A 343 -9.10 -5.67 8.81
CA GLY A 343 -10.36 -5.81 8.09
C GLY A 343 -11.40 -6.76 8.74
N ASP A 344 -12.26 -7.40 7.95
CA ASP A 344 -13.22 -8.42 8.40
C ASP A 344 -12.55 -9.81 8.49
N GLY A 345 -12.55 -10.42 9.67
CA GLY A 345 -11.88 -11.70 9.90
C GLY A 345 -12.58 -12.90 9.30
N THR A 346 -13.77 -12.70 8.74
CA THR A 346 -14.47 -13.70 7.96
C THR A 346 -14.18 -13.61 6.46
N ASP A 347 -13.32 -12.68 6.03
CA ASP A 347 -12.82 -12.56 4.66
C ASP A 347 -11.40 -13.12 4.58
N ALA A 348 -11.18 -14.08 3.67
CA ALA A 348 -9.90 -14.74 3.48
C ALA A 348 -8.78 -13.76 3.09
N LYS A 349 -9.11 -12.64 2.44
CA LYS A 349 -8.13 -11.61 2.04
C LYS A 349 -7.44 -10.93 3.21
N ASN A 350 -8.01 -11.03 4.41
CA ASN A 350 -7.41 -10.47 5.62
C ASN A 350 -6.49 -11.46 6.34
N TRP A 351 -6.29 -12.67 5.80
CA TRP A 351 -5.43 -13.70 6.37
C TRP A 351 -4.37 -14.12 5.36
N PHE A 352 -3.17 -14.42 5.85
CA PHE A 352 -2.07 -14.93 5.04
C PHE A 352 -1.26 -15.97 5.82
N THR A 353 -0.57 -16.85 5.09
CA THR A 353 0.35 -17.83 5.67
C THR A 353 1.68 -17.13 5.90
N THR A 354 2.26 -17.26 7.10
CA THR A 354 3.56 -16.65 7.37
C THR A 354 4.68 -17.34 6.58
N ASN A 355 5.28 -16.58 5.67
CA ASN A 355 6.42 -17.00 4.85
C ASN A 355 7.65 -16.10 5.05
N HIS A 356 7.63 -15.23 6.06
CA HIS A 356 8.77 -14.38 6.38
C HIS A 356 9.87 -15.19 7.10
N PRO A 357 11.15 -15.13 6.68
CA PRO A 357 12.22 -15.92 7.28
C PRO A 357 12.44 -15.63 8.77
N ALA A 358 12.34 -14.36 9.19
CA ALA A 358 12.48 -13.99 10.60
C ALA A 358 11.32 -14.50 11.50
N ALA A 359 10.27 -15.10 10.92
CA ALA A 359 9.24 -15.77 11.72
C ALA A 359 9.66 -17.17 12.19
N ASN A 360 10.77 -17.71 11.68
CA ASN A 360 11.44 -18.91 12.20
C ASN A 360 12.79 -18.51 12.81
N ASP A 361 12.73 -17.70 13.87
CA ASP A 361 13.90 -17.22 14.61
C ASP A 361 13.72 -17.42 16.12
N THR A 362 14.84 -17.51 16.84
CA THR A 362 14.91 -17.63 18.30
C THR A 362 14.33 -16.42 19.05
N ASP A 363 14.10 -15.30 18.37
CA ASP A 363 13.29 -14.20 18.91
C ASP A 363 11.85 -14.63 19.28
N PHE A 364 11.33 -15.66 18.60
CA PHE A 364 9.97 -16.20 18.79
C PHE A 364 9.95 -17.63 19.32
N TRP A 365 10.91 -18.46 18.93
CA TRP A 365 10.94 -19.90 19.21
C TRP A 365 12.11 -20.29 20.12
N GLU A 366 12.07 -21.45 20.77
CA GLU A 366 13.18 -21.94 21.61
C GLU A 366 14.39 -22.32 20.75
N ASP A 367 14.15 -22.83 19.54
CA ASP A 367 15.15 -23.26 18.56
C ASP A 367 14.60 -22.95 17.14
N GLU A 368 15.48 -22.77 16.14
CA GLU A 368 15.11 -22.52 14.73
C GLU A 368 14.67 -23.81 13.99
N ILE A 369 13.62 -24.46 14.46
CA ILE A 369 13.15 -25.74 13.90
C ILE A 369 11.79 -25.53 13.23
N ASN A 370 11.75 -25.48 11.88
CA ASN A 370 10.60 -25.45 10.95
C ASN A 370 9.26 -24.84 11.45
N ASN A 371 9.31 -23.89 12.38
CA ASN A 371 8.17 -23.27 13.02
C ASN A 371 8.18 -21.81 12.60
N TYR A 372 7.13 -21.38 11.90
CA TYR A 372 7.00 -20.02 11.42
C TYR A 372 5.79 -19.37 12.09
N GLY A 373 6.04 -18.28 12.81
CA GLY A 373 5.04 -17.49 13.49
C GLY A 373 5.69 -16.39 14.31
N THR A 374 4.88 -15.42 14.75
CA THR A 374 5.37 -14.26 15.51
C THR A 374 4.67 -14.14 16.86
N PRO A 375 4.62 -15.22 17.68
CA PRO A 375 3.91 -15.21 18.96
C PRO A 375 4.40 -14.08 19.89
N GLY A 376 3.50 -13.19 20.24
CA GLY A 376 3.72 -12.01 21.08
C GLY A 376 4.31 -10.81 20.33
N GLY A 377 4.57 -10.95 19.03
CA GLY A 377 5.22 -9.97 18.17
C GLY A 377 4.33 -9.44 17.06
N GLN A 378 4.92 -8.63 16.21
CA GLN A 378 4.25 -8.07 15.03
C GLN A 378 4.25 -9.08 13.88
N ASN A 379 3.09 -9.30 13.27
CA ASN A 379 2.98 -10.11 12.04
C ASN A 379 3.87 -9.52 10.94
N LEU A 380 4.67 -10.37 10.30
CA LEU A 380 5.61 -10.00 9.24
C LEU A 380 5.09 -10.49 7.90
N LEU A 381 5.02 -9.60 6.91
CA LEU A 381 4.59 -9.88 5.56
C LEU A 381 5.70 -10.60 4.78
N PRO A 382 5.39 -11.39 3.75
CA PRO A 382 6.37 -12.26 3.08
C PRO A 382 7.41 -11.53 2.21
N ILE A 383 7.33 -10.20 2.09
CA ILE A 383 8.24 -9.40 1.27
C ILE A 383 9.47 -8.99 2.09
N VAL A 384 10.66 -9.27 1.58
CA VAL A 384 11.92 -9.03 2.29
C VAL A 384 12.90 -8.24 1.43
N LEU A 385 13.90 -7.64 2.07
CA LEU A 385 15.09 -7.14 1.39
C LEU A 385 15.87 -8.33 0.83
N ASN A 386 16.29 -8.24 -0.44
CA ASN A 386 16.96 -9.35 -1.13
C ASN A 386 18.36 -8.98 -1.64
N GLU A 387 18.48 -7.88 -2.37
CA GLU A 387 19.77 -7.41 -2.87
C GLU A 387 19.83 -5.88 -2.78
N PHE A 388 21.01 -5.29 -2.59
CA PHE A 388 21.17 -3.85 -2.84
C PHE A 388 22.60 -3.49 -3.26
N VAL A 389 22.70 -2.46 -4.11
CA VAL A 389 23.96 -1.88 -4.59
C VAL A 389 24.05 -0.45 -4.05
N ALA A 390 24.75 -0.30 -2.93
CA ALA A 390 24.92 0.99 -2.26
C ALA A 390 25.95 1.91 -2.93
N ASN A 391 26.97 1.33 -3.57
CA ASN A 391 28.06 2.06 -4.23
C ASN A 391 28.17 1.63 -5.70
N PRO A 392 27.20 2.00 -6.57
CA PRO A 392 27.18 1.62 -7.98
C PRO A 392 28.39 2.19 -8.75
N SER A 393 28.68 1.64 -9.93
CA SER A 393 29.75 2.22 -10.75
C SER A 393 29.35 3.62 -11.25
N GLY A 394 30.21 4.61 -11.01
CA GLY A 394 30.01 5.96 -11.51
C GLY A 394 29.44 6.90 -10.46
N SER A 395 28.18 7.34 -10.64
CA SER A 395 27.54 8.33 -9.77
C SER A 395 26.40 7.67 -9.02
N ASP A 396 26.43 7.72 -7.70
CA ASP A 396 25.43 7.07 -6.83
C ASP A 396 24.04 7.67 -7.01
N VAL A 397 24.00 8.99 -7.26
CA VAL A 397 22.78 9.75 -7.58
C VAL A 397 22.38 9.72 -9.05
N ALA A 398 22.92 8.78 -9.84
CA ALA A 398 22.53 8.66 -11.24
C ALA A 398 21.06 8.26 -11.36
N PRO A 399 20.35 8.72 -12.40
CA PRO A 399 19.01 8.23 -12.70
C PRO A 399 19.01 6.72 -12.96
N MET A 400 17.84 6.10 -12.79
CA MET A 400 17.60 4.72 -13.16
C MET A 400 18.11 4.42 -14.59
N PRO A 401 18.79 3.29 -14.82
CA PRO A 401 19.08 2.21 -13.87
C PRO A 401 20.48 2.27 -13.24
N ASN A 402 21.19 3.39 -13.32
CA ASN A 402 22.65 3.42 -13.04
C ASN A 402 23.03 3.96 -11.63
N GLY A 403 22.05 4.29 -10.79
CA GLY A 403 22.26 4.77 -9.43
C GLY A 403 22.11 3.67 -8.38
N GLU A 404 21.96 4.09 -7.12
CA GLU A 404 21.67 3.17 -6.01
C GLU A 404 20.34 2.43 -6.21
N VAL A 405 20.34 1.16 -5.81
CA VAL A 405 19.23 0.24 -6.06
C VAL A 405 19.07 -0.77 -4.93
N ILE A 406 17.82 -1.14 -4.65
CA ILE A 406 17.40 -2.12 -3.66
C ILE A 406 16.42 -3.08 -4.34
N GLU A 407 16.63 -4.37 -4.21
CA GLU A 407 15.77 -5.44 -4.69
C GLU A 407 14.99 -6.04 -3.51
N LEU A 408 13.69 -6.24 -3.73
CA LEU A 408 12.80 -6.92 -2.81
C LEU A 408 12.47 -8.31 -3.34
N TRP A 409 12.25 -9.27 -2.44
CA TRP A 409 11.85 -10.63 -2.80
C TRP A 409 10.54 -11.02 -2.14
N ASN A 410 9.73 -11.82 -2.83
CA ASN A 410 8.47 -12.34 -2.32
C ASN A 410 8.55 -13.83 -1.99
N ASN A 411 8.51 -14.16 -0.70
CA ASN A 411 8.49 -15.55 -0.22
C ASN A 411 7.12 -16.24 -0.32
N ASP A 412 6.09 -15.58 -0.85
CA ASP A 412 4.75 -16.13 -0.97
C ASP A 412 4.43 -16.70 -2.36
N ASP A 413 3.38 -17.50 -2.43
CA ASP A 413 2.88 -18.10 -3.67
C ASP A 413 1.89 -17.20 -4.45
N LYS A 414 1.77 -15.94 -4.04
CA LYS A 414 0.88 -14.93 -4.61
C LYS A 414 1.64 -13.62 -4.82
N ASP A 415 1.18 -12.85 -5.80
CA ASP A 415 1.69 -11.51 -6.05
C ASP A 415 1.32 -10.54 -4.92
N TRP A 416 2.24 -9.64 -4.58
CA TRP A 416 2.04 -8.60 -3.57
C TRP A 416 2.25 -7.21 -4.15
N ASP A 417 1.26 -6.33 -3.97
CA ASP A 417 1.39 -4.92 -4.33
C ASP A 417 2.00 -4.15 -3.15
N VAL A 418 3.21 -3.61 -3.37
CA VAL A 418 3.98 -2.83 -2.40
C VAL A 418 3.94 -1.33 -2.70
N ALA A 419 3.00 -0.87 -3.54
CA ALA A 419 2.82 0.55 -3.81
C ALA A 419 2.65 1.36 -2.51
N GLY A 420 3.51 2.36 -2.31
CA GLY A 420 3.49 3.24 -1.14
C GLY A 420 4.23 2.71 0.09
N TRP A 421 4.75 1.47 0.06
CA TRP A 421 5.72 1.00 1.06
C TRP A 421 6.99 1.85 1.03
N ILE A 422 7.78 1.77 2.09
CA ILE A 422 8.94 2.63 2.30
C ILE A 422 10.19 1.78 2.43
N ILE A 423 11.26 2.22 1.80
CA ILE A 423 12.62 1.79 2.10
C ILE A 423 13.29 2.97 2.79
N ALA A 424 13.76 2.78 4.01
CA ALA A 424 14.35 3.85 4.82
C ALA A 424 15.76 3.50 5.28
N ASN A 425 16.60 4.52 5.45
CA ASN A 425 17.94 4.37 6.02
C ASN A 425 17.98 4.86 7.48
N LYS A 426 19.11 4.61 8.17
CA LYS A 426 19.35 5.11 9.54
C LYS A 426 19.25 6.63 9.72
N ASP A 427 19.45 7.41 8.65
CA ASP A 427 19.46 8.88 8.68
C ASP A 427 18.04 9.46 8.52
N GLY A 428 17.05 8.60 8.26
CA GLY A 428 15.64 8.94 8.08
C GLY A 428 15.29 9.38 6.66
N ASP A 429 16.17 9.12 5.69
CA ASP A 429 15.83 9.25 4.28
C ASP A 429 14.90 8.10 3.87
N GLU A 430 13.91 8.42 3.04
CA GLU A 430 12.84 7.49 2.66
C GLU A 430 12.67 7.44 1.14
N ILE A 431 12.68 6.24 0.57
CA ILE A 431 12.23 5.95 -0.78
C ILE A 431 10.82 5.37 -0.68
N ILE A 432 9.84 6.04 -1.25
CA ILE A 432 8.47 5.51 -1.36
C ILE A 432 8.38 4.72 -2.66
N ILE A 433 7.96 3.45 -2.58
CA ILE A 433 7.83 2.57 -3.74
C ILE A 433 6.64 3.00 -4.60
N SER A 434 6.87 3.15 -5.89
CA SER A 434 5.88 3.60 -6.86
C SER A 434 6.25 3.13 -8.26
N THR A 435 5.33 3.30 -9.21
CA THR A 435 5.61 2.97 -10.62
C THR A 435 6.68 3.88 -11.25
N SER A 436 7.15 4.94 -10.59
CA SER A 436 8.26 5.74 -11.12
C SER A 436 9.65 5.18 -10.81
N ASN A 437 9.75 4.21 -9.91
CA ASN A 437 11.03 3.70 -9.42
C ASN A 437 11.10 2.19 -9.20
N GLY A 438 10.04 1.44 -9.51
CA GLY A 438 10.05 -0.02 -9.49
C GLY A 438 10.15 -0.63 -10.89
N ASP A 439 10.82 -1.78 -10.99
CA ASP A 439 10.96 -2.60 -12.20
C ASP A 439 10.92 -4.08 -11.78
N ASN A 440 10.03 -4.89 -12.36
CA ASN A 440 9.96 -6.33 -12.12
C ASN A 440 10.02 -7.18 -13.41
N ASP A 441 10.36 -6.57 -14.55
CA ASP A 441 10.42 -7.26 -15.84
C ASP A 441 11.72 -7.00 -16.60
N ASP A 442 12.72 -6.43 -15.92
CA ASP A 442 14.05 -6.10 -16.44
C ASP A 442 13.97 -5.04 -17.57
N ASN A 443 12.90 -4.22 -17.58
CA ASN A 443 12.67 -3.17 -18.57
C ASN A 443 12.40 -1.79 -17.92
N PRO A 444 13.45 -1.10 -17.45
CA PRO A 444 13.31 0.19 -16.74
C PRO A 444 12.91 1.36 -17.65
N SER A 445 12.48 1.11 -18.88
CA SER A 445 12.09 2.14 -19.87
C SER A 445 10.58 2.27 -20.08
N ASP A 446 9.76 1.49 -19.38
CA ASP A 446 8.31 1.52 -19.52
C ASP A 446 7.59 2.27 -18.38
N SER A 447 6.40 1.81 -17.97
CA SER A 447 5.57 2.50 -16.98
C SER A 447 5.95 2.21 -15.53
N GLY A 448 6.88 1.28 -15.27
CA GLY A 448 7.33 0.84 -13.96
C GLY A 448 6.26 0.16 -13.11
N GLU A 449 6.71 -0.62 -12.14
CA GLU A 449 5.88 -1.59 -11.42
C GLU A 449 5.91 -1.37 -9.90
N THR A 450 4.95 -2.00 -9.24
CA THR A 450 4.81 -1.99 -7.76
C THR A 450 4.44 -3.37 -7.23
N ILE A 451 4.35 -4.36 -8.11
CA ILE A 451 4.00 -5.73 -7.76
C ILE A 451 5.29 -6.51 -7.63
N VAL A 452 5.49 -7.17 -6.49
CA VAL A 452 6.49 -8.22 -6.34
C VAL A 452 5.80 -9.55 -6.69
N PRO A 453 6.10 -10.18 -7.85
CA PRO A 453 5.41 -11.41 -8.25
C PRO A 453 5.69 -12.56 -7.28
N ALA A 454 4.83 -13.58 -7.27
CA ALA A 454 5.02 -14.77 -6.43
C ALA A 454 6.37 -15.46 -6.67
N GLY A 455 7.20 -15.59 -5.63
CA GLY A 455 8.52 -16.23 -5.73
C GLY A 455 9.49 -15.53 -6.69
N ASP A 456 9.35 -14.21 -6.85
CA ASP A 456 10.13 -13.38 -7.76
C ASP A 456 10.45 -12.03 -7.11
N ASP A 457 11.19 -11.18 -7.84
CA ASP A 457 11.71 -9.92 -7.32
C ASP A 457 11.04 -8.64 -7.85
N LEU A 458 11.32 -7.53 -7.17
CA LEU A 458 11.06 -6.16 -7.62
C LEU A 458 12.30 -5.32 -7.33
N VAL A 459 12.86 -4.72 -8.37
CA VAL A 459 14.00 -3.81 -8.27
C VAL A 459 13.48 -2.38 -8.06
N VAL A 460 13.96 -1.72 -7.01
CA VAL A 460 13.58 -0.36 -6.61
C VAL A 460 14.79 0.58 -6.67
N TYR A 461 14.69 1.61 -7.51
CA TYR A 461 15.76 2.59 -7.73
C TYR A 461 15.60 3.83 -6.84
N ALA A 462 16.72 4.36 -6.34
CA ALA A 462 16.74 5.68 -5.69
C ALA A 462 16.50 6.83 -6.70
N ASP A 463 16.75 6.59 -7.99
CA ASP A 463 16.50 7.48 -9.13
C ASP A 463 16.97 8.95 -8.92
N GLY A 464 18.12 9.12 -8.25
CA GLY A 464 18.71 10.43 -7.98
C GLY A 464 17.86 11.36 -7.08
N GLN A 465 16.88 10.83 -6.34
CA GLN A 465 15.98 11.60 -5.47
C GLN A 465 16.72 12.44 -4.43
N PHE A 466 17.91 12.00 -4.02
CA PHE A 466 18.68 12.60 -2.94
C PHE A 466 19.74 13.62 -3.42
N ASN A 467 19.87 13.87 -4.73
CA ASN A 467 20.90 14.74 -5.31
C ASN A 467 20.92 16.15 -4.65
N PRO A 468 22.07 16.62 -4.11
CA PRO A 468 23.43 16.09 -4.29
C PRO A 468 23.92 15.09 -3.23
N ALA A 469 23.07 14.69 -2.28
CA ALA A 469 23.36 13.61 -1.34
C ALA A 469 23.01 12.23 -1.93
N GLU A 470 23.49 11.17 -1.29
CA GLU A 470 23.27 9.76 -1.60
C GLU A 470 22.27 9.16 -0.59
N PHE A 471 21.55 8.10 -0.97
CA PHE A 471 20.66 7.39 -0.05
C PHE A 471 21.47 6.50 0.91
N PHE A 472 22.48 5.79 0.40
CA PHE A 472 23.39 5.03 1.24
C PHE A 472 24.60 5.87 1.61
N ASP A 473 24.87 6.05 2.91
CA ASP A 473 26.14 6.62 3.36
C ASP A 473 27.26 5.63 3.09
N ASN A 474 28.00 5.85 2.00
CA ASN A 474 29.03 4.93 1.55
C ASN A 474 30.24 4.88 2.50
N ASN A 475 30.38 5.84 3.43
CA ASN A 475 31.57 5.98 4.27
C ASN A 475 31.40 5.42 5.68
N ASN A 476 30.19 5.03 6.07
CA ASN A 476 29.88 4.52 7.40
C ASN A 476 29.02 3.26 7.32
N ASN A 477 29.02 2.46 8.38
CA ASN A 477 28.02 1.42 8.54
C ASN A 477 26.62 2.06 8.55
N GLY A 478 25.64 1.33 8.09
CA GLY A 478 24.27 1.81 8.01
C GLY A 478 23.26 0.71 8.29
N GLU A 479 22.00 1.11 8.24
CA GLU A 479 20.84 0.28 8.53
C GLU A 479 19.83 0.53 7.41
N LEU A 480 19.22 -0.54 6.91
CA LEU A 480 18.23 -0.52 5.86
C LEU A 480 16.94 -1.14 6.39
N TYR A 481 15.84 -0.39 6.28
CA TYR A 481 14.53 -0.79 6.78
C TYR A 481 13.54 -0.91 5.63
N LEU A 482 12.84 -2.03 5.55
CA LEU A 482 11.66 -2.18 4.71
C LEU A 482 10.41 -1.99 5.58
N ILE A 483 9.63 -0.96 5.29
CA ILE A 483 8.44 -0.60 6.06
C ILE A 483 7.20 -0.80 5.19
N ALA A 484 6.37 -1.76 5.57
CA ALA A 484 5.07 -2.00 4.97
C ALA A 484 4.08 -0.93 5.44
N ARG A 485 3.41 -0.27 4.48
CA ARG A 485 2.46 0.82 4.77
C ARG A 485 1.05 0.48 4.28
N TYR A 486 0.09 0.46 5.20
CA TYR A 486 -1.34 0.24 4.93
C TYR A 486 -2.18 1.36 5.54
N GLY A 487 -2.56 2.35 4.72
CA GLY A 487 -3.26 3.54 5.21
C GLY A 487 -2.38 4.33 6.17
N SER A 488 -2.75 4.39 7.45
CA SER A 488 -1.96 5.02 8.52
C SER A 488 -1.15 4.04 9.35
N VAL A 489 -1.17 2.74 9.03
CA VAL A 489 -0.42 1.70 9.73
C VAL A 489 0.90 1.51 9.01
N GLU A 490 1.99 1.55 9.76
CA GLU A 490 3.35 1.26 9.30
C GLU A 490 3.93 0.13 10.15
N ILE A 491 4.58 -0.81 9.48
CA ILE A 491 5.17 -2.02 10.05
C ILE A 491 6.58 -2.11 9.52
N GLU A 492 7.57 -2.06 10.40
CA GLU A 492 8.91 -2.54 10.10
C GLU A 492 8.79 -4.03 9.77
N ASN A 493 8.99 -4.36 8.50
CA ASN A 493 8.72 -5.67 7.94
C ASN A 493 10.00 -6.50 7.82
N ASP A 494 11.08 -5.87 7.37
CA ASP A 494 12.41 -6.46 7.31
C ASP A 494 13.46 -5.37 7.58
N HIS A 495 14.63 -5.79 8.06
CA HIS A 495 15.70 -4.91 8.49
C HIS A 495 17.07 -5.56 8.24
N TYR A 496 18.05 -4.76 7.81
CA TYR A 496 19.43 -5.21 7.68
C TYR A 496 20.46 -4.14 8.07
N ASP A 497 21.37 -4.54 8.96
CA ASP A 497 22.56 -3.78 9.33
C ASP A 497 23.71 -4.10 8.36
N TYR A 498 24.21 -3.09 7.64
CA TYR A 498 25.28 -3.27 6.66
C TYR A 498 26.57 -2.54 7.04
N GLN A 499 27.69 -3.11 6.62
CA GLN A 499 29.02 -2.52 6.80
C GLN A 499 29.26 -1.41 5.78
N LYS A 500 30.13 -0.45 6.10
CA LYS A 500 30.45 0.68 5.22
C LYS A 500 30.72 0.26 3.77
N PRO A 501 29.88 0.68 2.79
CA PRO A 501 30.00 0.25 1.40
C PRO A 501 31.36 0.56 0.73
N SER A 502 32.04 1.63 1.14
CA SER A 502 33.35 2.02 0.61
C SER A 502 34.51 1.09 1.02
N ASP A 503 34.30 0.15 1.93
CA ASP A 503 35.28 -0.92 2.17
C ASP A 503 35.32 -1.95 1.04
N PHE A 504 34.30 -1.94 0.18
CA PHE A 504 34.18 -2.79 -0.97
C PHE A 504 34.51 -2.02 -2.26
N PHE A 505 34.74 -2.73 -3.35
CA PHE A 505 34.92 -2.10 -4.67
C PHE A 505 33.58 -1.51 -5.14
N GLU A 506 33.63 -0.47 -5.99
CA GLU A 506 32.43 0.00 -6.71
C GLU A 506 31.75 -1.18 -7.42
N ASN A 507 30.42 -1.13 -7.49
CA ASN A 507 29.58 -2.12 -8.12
C ASN A 507 29.64 -3.50 -7.43
N LYS A 508 29.67 -3.48 -6.10
CA LYS A 508 29.44 -4.63 -5.22
C LYS A 508 28.07 -4.56 -4.58
N ALA A 509 27.49 -5.72 -4.30
CA ALA A 509 26.14 -5.85 -3.80
C ALA A 509 26.14 -6.64 -2.50
N PHE A 510 25.21 -6.30 -1.62
CA PHE A 510 24.81 -7.17 -0.54
C PHE A 510 23.65 -8.02 -1.04
N GLN A 511 23.79 -9.35 -1.07
CA GLN A 511 22.78 -10.29 -1.57
C GLN A 511 22.38 -11.28 -0.51
N ARG A 512 21.09 -11.53 -0.35
CA ARG A 512 20.52 -12.61 0.44
C ARG A 512 20.65 -13.91 -0.35
N ILE A 513 21.35 -14.91 0.20
CA ILE A 513 21.56 -16.19 -0.50
C ILE A 513 21.26 -17.36 0.43
N PRO A 514 20.30 -18.26 0.11
CA PRO A 514 19.35 -18.18 -1.01
C PRO A 514 18.45 -16.94 -0.94
N ASP A 515 17.87 -16.57 -2.09
CA ASP A 515 16.92 -15.47 -2.19
C ASP A 515 15.82 -15.57 -1.14
N GLY A 516 15.45 -14.43 -0.57
CA GLY A 516 14.34 -14.32 0.36
C GLY A 516 14.55 -14.92 1.76
N VAL A 517 15.57 -15.77 1.97
CA VAL A 517 15.69 -16.56 3.21
C VAL A 517 17.07 -16.51 3.84
N GLY A 518 18.12 -16.59 3.04
CA GLY A 518 19.48 -16.77 3.55
C GLY A 518 20.09 -15.54 4.23
N PRO A 519 21.36 -15.63 4.66
CA PRO A 519 22.12 -14.47 5.12
C PRO A 519 22.50 -13.56 3.94
N PHE A 520 22.78 -12.29 4.27
CA PHE A 520 23.42 -11.38 3.33
C PHE A 520 24.91 -11.69 3.21
N VAL A 521 25.38 -11.81 1.97
CA VAL A 521 26.77 -11.96 1.57
C VAL A 521 27.16 -10.81 0.63
N ASP A 522 28.43 -10.68 0.28
CA ASP A 522 28.93 -9.66 -0.68
C ASP A 522 29.40 -10.28 -2.02
N PRO A 523 28.50 -10.60 -2.97
CA PRO A 523 28.87 -11.10 -4.30
C PRO A 523 28.91 -9.98 -5.34
N ASN A 524 29.09 -10.37 -6.60
CA ASN A 524 28.83 -9.46 -7.72
C ASN A 524 27.32 -9.28 -7.95
N PRO A 525 26.85 -8.04 -8.23
CA PRO A 525 25.43 -7.73 -8.36
C PRO A 525 24.65 -8.61 -9.35
N ARG A 526 23.40 -8.95 -9.03
CA ARG A 526 22.54 -9.84 -9.83
C ARG A 526 21.11 -9.37 -10.11
N LEU A 527 20.78 -8.13 -9.78
CA LEU A 527 19.54 -7.39 -10.08
C LEU A 527 18.59 -8.04 -11.10
N GLY A 528 17.37 -8.35 -10.63
CA GLY A 528 16.30 -8.94 -11.42
C GLY A 528 16.49 -10.43 -11.71
N LYS A 529 17.39 -11.11 -10.97
CA LYS A 529 17.74 -12.52 -11.19
C LYS A 529 18.09 -13.18 -9.88
N GLU A 530 17.91 -14.51 -9.86
CA GLU A 530 18.32 -15.38 -8.77
C GLU A 530 19.74 -15.09 -8.27
N ASN A 531 19.84 -14.76 -6.98
CA ASN A 531 21.13 -14.53 -6.33
C ASN A 531 21.89 -15.85 -6.19
N LYS A 532 23.17 -15.81 -6.56
CA LYS A 532 23.99 -17.01 -6.55
C LYS A 532 25.47 -16.71 -6.48
N LEU A 533 26.16 -17.46 -5.63
CA LEU A 533 27.61 -17.49 -5.56
C LEU A 533 28.21 -18.10 -6.83
N SER A 534 29.32 -17.52 -7.29
CA SER A 534 30.25 -18.21 -8.18
C SER A 534 30.92 -19.38 -7.48
N SER A 535 31.63 -20.24 -8.22
CA SER A 535 32.37 -21.36 -7.64
C SER A 535 33.39 -20.89 -6.60
N ASP A 536 34.22 -19.91 -6.97
CA ASP A 536 35.26 -19.37 -6.09
C ASP A 536 34.67 -18.71 -4.82
N GLU A 537 33.56 -17.97 -4.96
CA GLU A 537 32.85 -17.39 -3.80
C GLU A 537 32.25 -18.49 -2.91
N LYS A 538 31.70 -19.55 -3.50
CA LYS A 538 31.15 -20.69 -2.75
C LYS A 538 32.24 -21.39 -1.94
N ASP A 539 33.41 -21.62 -2.52
CA ASP A 539 34.56 -22.22 -1.83
C ASP A 539 35.05 -21.33 -0.67
N TYR A 540 35.08 -20.01 -0.87
CA TYR A 540 35.38 -19.02 0.17
C TYR A 540 34.41 -19.10 1.37
N TYR A 541 33.09 -19.08 1.13
CA TYR A 541 32.11 -19.15 2.22
C TYR A 541 32.07 -20.54 2.88
N GLN A 542 32.32 -21.62 2.14
CA GLN A 542 32.50 -22.96 2.73
C GLN A 542 33.65 -22.98 3.74
N ALA A 543 34.80 -22.37 3.42
CA ALA A 543 35.93 -22.31 4.33
C ALA A 543 35.61 -21.54 5.63
N ILE A 544 34.94 -20.38 5.52
CA ILE A 544 34.50 -19.59 6.69
C ILE A 544 33.58 -20.42 7.58
N VAL A 545 32.56 -21.03 6.98
CA VAL A 545 31.57 -21.82 7.71
C VAL A 545 32.21 -23.03 8.40
N LEU A 546 33.17 -23.71 7.75
CA LEU A 546 33.90 -24.82 8.37
C LEU A 546 34.65 -24.40 9.63
N GLU A 547 35.30 -23.24 9.61
CA GLU A 547 36.01 -22.70 10.77
C GLU A 547 35.04 -22.23 11.86
N GLU A 548 34.06 -21.41 11.48
CA GLU A 548 33.17 -20.71 12.41
C GLU A 548 32.10 -21.61 13.01
N CYS A 549 31.55 -22.54 12.21
CA CYS A 549 30.43 -23.40 12.60
C CYS A 549 30.87 -24.80 13.07
N PHE A 550 31.99 -25.34 12.56
CA PHE A 550 32.36 -26.74 12.79
C PHE A 550 33.71 -27.01 13.52
N ASP A 551 34.68 -26.09 13.53
CA ASP A 551 36.02 -26.32 14.15
C ASP A 551 36.16 -25.76 15.59
N LYS A 552 35.11 -25.17 16.17
CA LYS A 552 35.19 -24.59 17.52
C LYS A 552 35.15 -25.65 18.63
N ARG A 553 36.34 -25.93 19.16
CA ARG A 553 36.55 -26.48 20.51
C ARG A 553 36.20 -25.40 21.53
N ASP A 554 35.21 -25.69 22.37
CA ASP A 554 34.66 -24.93 23.51
C ASP A 554 33.38 -24.12 23.24
N PHE A 555 32.34 -24.57 23.95
CA PHE A 555 31.02 -24.00 24.09
C PHE A 555 31.08 -22.62 24.75
N ASP A 556 30.60 -21.60 24.05
CA ASP A 556 29.63 -20.65 24.58
C ASP A 556 28.65 -20.36 23.44
N ARG A 557 27.46 -20.96 23.55
CA ARG A 557 26.39 -20.98 22.54
C ARG A 557 25.55 -19.69 22.65
N GLU A 558 26.21 -18.54 22.80
CA GLU A 558 25.51 -17.27 23.05
C GLU A 558 25.25 -16.43 21.79
N GLU A 559 26.00 -16.61 20.70
CA GLU A 559 25.66 -16.03 19.38
C GLU A 559 26.15 -16.99 18.27
N GLU A 560 25.23 -17.68 17.59
CA GLU A 560 25.59 -18.44 16.38
C GLU A 560 25.93 -17.47 15.24
N HIS A 561 27.00 -17.74 14.52
CA HIS A 561 27.41 -16.90 13.39
C HIS A 561 26.30 -16.94 12.31
N PRO A 562 25.93 -15.83 11.65
CA PRO A 562 24.80 -15.78 10.70
C PRO A 562 24.88 -16.81 9.56
N PHE A 563 26.09 -17.19 9.16
CA PHE A 563 26.35 -18.20 8.12
C PHE A 563 26.20 -19.66 8.61
N CYS A 564 25.97 -19.89 9.90
CA CYS A 564 25.75 -21.23 10.45
C CYS A 564 24.28 -21.68 10.38
N LYS A 565 23.38 -20.85 9.84
CA LYS A 565 21.96 -21.22 9.65
C LYS A 565 21.82 -22.36 8.63
N GLY A 566 20.98 -23.36 8.94
CA GLY A 566 20.82 -24.59 8.15
C GLY A 566 20.59 -24.37 6.65
N VAL A 567 19.71 -23.45 6.29
CA VAL A 567 19.38 -23.12 4.89
C VAL A 567 20.61 -22.67 4.09
N PHE A 568 21.54 -21.91 4.70
CA PHE A 568 22.76 -21.49 4.01
C PHE A 568 23.78 -22.64 3.93
N LEU A 569 23.86 -23.48 4.97
CA LEU A 569 24.71 -24.67 4.97
C LEU A 569 24.29 -25.68 3.89
N GLU A 570 22.98 -25.89 3.73
CA GLU A 570 22.39 -26.68 2.64
C GLU A 570 22.71 -26.09 1.27
N TYR A 571 22.57 -24.78 1.11
CA TYR A 571 22.95 -24.08 -0.14
C TYR A 571 24.44 -24.29 -0.48
N LEU A 572 25.31 -24.24 0.53
CA LEU A 572 26.73 -24.54 0.38
C LEU A 572 26.98 -26.04 0.13
N GLY A 573 26.00 -26.92 0.32
CA GLY A 573 26.12 -28.38 0.16
C GLY A 573 26.88 -29.05 1.31
N LEU A 574 26.83 -28.45 2.50
CA LEU A 574 27.48 -28.94 3.71
C LEU A 574 26.55 -29.79 4.58
N LEU A 575 25.24 -29.59 4.48
CA LEU A 575 24.20 -30.44 5.04
C LEU A 575 23.47 -31.21 3.93
N ASP A 576 22.82 -32.31 4.30
CA ASP A 576 21.99 -33.15 3.42
C ASP A 576 20.57 -33.11 3.98
N ASP A 577 19.55 -33.03 3.11
CA ASP A 577 18.12 -32.81 3.43
C ASP A 577 17.50 -33.80 4.45
N GLU A 578 18.25 -34.82 4.89
CA GLU A 578 17.81 -35.87 5.81
C GLU A 578 18.49 -35.83 7.21
N ASN A 579 19.51 -35.01 7.48
CA ASN A 579 20.14 -34.88 8.80
C ASN A 579 20.74 -33.48 9.04
N ASP A 580 19.98 -32.63 9.72
CA ASP A 580 20.29 -31.20 9.92
C ASP A 580 21.45 -30.92 10.90
N ASP A 581 21.99 -31.95 11.56
CA ASP A 581 22.94 -31.77 12.66
C ASP A 581 24.38 -32.30 12.38
N GLU A 582 24.63 -33.03 11.30
CA GLU A 582 25.95 -33.61 11.02
C GLU A 582 26.37 -33.51 9.55
N MET A 583 27.36 -32.63 9.28
CA MET A 583 28.04 -32.59 8.00
C MET A 583 28.63 -33.96 7.62
N PRO A 584 28.40 -34.47 6.39
CA PRO A 584 28.96 -35.73 5.95
C PRO A 584 30.50 -35.75 6.05
N LYS A 585 31.05 -36.71 6.81
CA LYS A 585 32.50 -36.83 7.08
C LYS A 585 33.39 -36.90 5.83
N ASP A 586 32.83 -37.31 4.70
CA ASP A 586 33.54 -37.37 3.43
C ASP A 586 33.64 -35.98 2.76
N VAL A 587 32.59 -35.15 2.86
CA VAL A 587 32.57 -33.73 2.42
C VAL A 587 33.58 -32.92 3.23
N TYR A 588 33.57 -33.06 4.56
CA TYR A 588 34.54 -32.41 5.44
C TYR A 588 36.00 -32.73 5.08
N ARG A 589 36.28 -33.98 4.69
CA ARG A 589 37.63 -34.42 4.31
C ARG A 589 38.05 -33.95 2.92
N GLU A 590 37.10 -33.80 2.01
CA GLU A 590 37.34 -33.30 0.65
C GLU A 590 37.72 -31.83 0.70
N ILE A 591 36.93 -31.01 1.40
CA ILE A 591 37.18 -29.57 1.53
C ILE A 591 38.51 -29.30 2.29
N LEU A 592 38.77 -30.02 3.40
CA LEU A 592 40.06 -29.89 4.09
C LEU A 592 41.26 -30.31 3.21
N ALA A 593 41.07 -31.24 2.28
CA ALA A 593 42.12 -31.63 1.35
C ALA A 593 42.36 -30.56 0.28
N GLU A 594 41.32 -29.86 -0.15
CA GLU A 594 41.37 -28.75 -1.13
C GLU A 594 42.02 -27.49 -0.52
N ILE A 595 41.60 -27.07 0.68
CA ILE A 595 42.25 -25.99 1.46
C ILE A 595 43.73 -26.31 1.72
N ALA A 596 44.05 -27.58 2.02
CA ALA A 596 45.43 -28.03 2.23
C ALA A 596 46.26 -28.09 0.93
N LEU A 597 45.62 -28.10 -0.24
CA LEU A 597 46.28 -28.05 -1.55
C LEU A 597 46.50 -26.60 -1.99
N GLU A 598 45.53 -25.70 -1.81
CA GLU A 598 45.69 -24.26 -2.10
C GLU A 598 46.78 -23.62 -1.22
N SER A 599 46.82 -23.93 0.08
CA SER A 599 47.90 -23.50 0.96
C SER A 599 49.28 -24.04 0.57
N GLN A 600 49.35 -25.18 -0.13
CA GLN A 600 50.60 -25.70 -0.70
C GLN A 600 50.99 -25.00 -2.01
N GLU A 601 50.02 -24.51 -2.79
CA GLU A 601 50.26 -23.75 -4.01
C GLU A 601 50.69 -22.30 -3.70
N GLU A 602 50.10 -21.65 -2.70
CA GLU A 602 50.56 -20.34 -2.20
C GLU A 602 51.98 -20.41 -1.61
N ASP A 603 52.30 -21.48 -0.87
CA ASP A 603 53.65 -21.77 -0.38
C ASP A 603 54.67 -22.04 -1.51
N GLU A 604 54.22 -22.45 -2.69
CA GLU A 604 55.05 -22.65 -3.89
C GLU A 604 55.20 -21.36 -4.72
N ASP A 605 54.24 -20.45 -4.68
CA ASP A 605 54.29 -19.15 -5.37
C ASP A 605 55.04 -18.08 -4.55
N GLU A 606 54.97 -18.08 -3.22
CA GLU A 606 55.90 -17.30 -2.38
C GLU A 606 57.36 -17.75 -2.58
N LYS A 607 57.60 -19.03 -2.89
CA LYS A 607 58.94 -19.54 -3.26
C LYS A 607 59.39 -19.15 -4.67
N LYS A 608 58.53 -18.58 -5.51
CA LYS A 608 58.89 -18.07 -6.85
C LYS A 608 59.16 -16.56 -6.88
N GLU A 609 58.67 -15.79 -5.92
CA GLU A 609 58.99 -14.36 -5.80
C GLU A 609 60.23 -14.06 -4.95
N ASP A 610 60.70 -15.00 -4.12
CA ASP A 610 61.92 -14.83 -3.32
C ASP A 610 63.19 -15.18 -4.12
N GLY A 611 63.40 -14.40 -5.18
CA GLY A 611 64.50 -14.50 -6.14
C GLY A 611 65.12 -13.15 -6.47
N ASP A 612 65.05 -12.15 -5.59
CA ASP A 612 65.94 -11.00 -5.59
C ASP A 612 66.06 -10.39 -4.17
N GLU A 613 67.27 -10.01 -3.82
CA GLU A 613 67.83 -9.86 -2.48
C GLU A 613 67.29 -8.71 -1.57
N VAL A 614 67.04 -9.06 -0.29
CA VAL A 614 67.60 -8.46 0.95
C VAL A 614 67.03 -7.12 1.48
N PHE A 615 66.30 -7.17 2.62
CA PHE A 615 66.71 -6.54 3.92
C PHE A 615 65.79 -6.91 5.12
N LEU A 616 66.30 -7.78 6.01
CA LEU A 616 66.21 -7.83 7.49
C LEU A 616 64.86 -7.58 8.22
N ASP A 617 64.25 -8.69 8.63
CA ASP A 617 64.00 -9.15 10.01
C ASP A 617 63.71 -8.17 11.17
N ALA A 618 62.54 -8.43 11.77
CA ALA A 618 62.27 -8.60 13.21
C ALA A 618 62.27 -7.32 14.09
N ILE A 619 61.31 -7.10 15.00
CA ILE A 619 60.79 -7.99 16.05
C ILE A 619 59.41 -7.46 16.52
N LYS A 620 58.36 -8.31 16.53
CA LYS A 620 57.29 -8.27 17.55
C LYS A 620 57.83 -8.96 18.81
N GLY A 621 57.63 -8.38 19.99
CA GLY A 621 57.97 -9.06 21.24
C GLY A 621 57.67 -8.20 22.47
N GLU A 622 56.68 -8.64 23.23
CA GLU A 622 56.03 -8.01 24.36
C GLU A 622 56.91 -7.82 25.62
N ASP A 623 56.40 -6.91 26.47
CA ASP A 623 56.14 -7.11 27.91
C ASP A 623 56.97 -6.34 28.96
N THR A 624 56.20 -5.72 29.87
CA THR A 624 56.49 -5.18 31.21
C THR A 624 57.50 -4.03 31.41
N SER A 625 56.94 -2.91 31.88
CA SER A 625 57.15 -2.32 33.24
C SER A 625 57.44 -0.82 33.29
N LYS A 626 56.62 -0.15 34.12
CA LYS A 626 56.89 0.95 35.07
C LYS A 626 57.88 2.07 34.71
N GLY A 627 57.39 3.28 34.95
CA GLY A 627 58.18 4.43 35.43
C GLY A 627 58.07 5.60 34.47
N GLU A 628 57.13 6.52 34.73
CA GLU A 628 57.39 7.78 35.44
C GLU A 628 58.01 8.87 34.55
N THR A 629 57.26 9.97 34.53
CA THR A 629 57.68 11.37 34.55
C THR A 629 58.12 12.07 33.25
N ASP A 630 57.31 13.10 33.01
CA ASP A 630 57.71 14.49 32.78
C ASP A 630 58.16 14.87 31.36
N GLN A 631 57.33 15.70 30.71
CA GLN A 631 57.55 17.15 30.51
C GLN A 631 58.70 17.41 29.53
N ALA A 632 58.59 18.27 28.53
CA ALA A 632 57.59 19.24 28.13
C ALA A 632 58.13 19.88 26.83
N GLN A 633 57.33 20.82 26.34
CA GLN A 633 57.69 21.93 25.45
C GLN A 633 57.64 21.59 23.95
N GLU A 634 56.60 22.05 23.25
CA GLU A 634 56.39 23.46 22.83
C GLU A 634 57.61 24.05 22.13
N GLU A 635 57.49 24.24 20.82
CA GLU A 635 57.45 25.53 20.14
C GLU A 635 57.52 25.23 18.62
N ASN A 636 56.42 25.24 17.86
CA ASN A 636 55.66 26.40 17.40
C ASN A 636 56.41 27.24 16.33
N ILE A 637 55.70 27.47 15.21
CA ILE A 637 55.67 28.67 14.35
C ILE A 637 56.32 28.64 12.93
N LYS A 638 55.42 28.94 11.97
CA LYS A 638 55.52 29.60 10.64
C LYS A 638 55.82 28.73 9.42
N GLN A 639 54.88 28.55 8.48
CA GLN A 639 54.18 29.50 7.59
C GLN A 639 55.11 30.14 6.56
N THR A 640 54.94 29.77 5.28
CA THR A 640 55.01 30.68 4.12
C THR A 640 54.43 30.01 2.86
N ASP A 641 53.65 30.81 2.14
CA ASP A 641 52.94 30.58 0.90
C ASP A 641 53.81 30.41 -0.36
N THR A 642 53.26 29.65 -1.31
CA THR A 642 53.21 29.79 -2.79
C THR A 642 54.34 30.47 -3.57
N GLU A 643 54.87 29.80 -4.62
CA GLU A 643 54.77 30.28 -6.02
C GLU A 643 55.12 29.18 -7.06
N GLN A 644 54.54 29.38 -8.25
CA GLN A 644 54.33 28.57 -9.46
C GLN A 644 55.57 28.21 -10.28
N VAL A 645 55.45 27.25 -11.23
CA VAL A 645 55.99 27.34 -12.62
C VAL A 645 55.14 26.49 -13.60
N GLU A 646 54.89 27.09 -14.79
CA GLU A 646 54.14 26.68 -16.00
C GLU A 646 54.69 25.48 -16.82
N LEU A 647 53.83 24.95 -17.73
CA LEU A 647 54.20 24.20 -18.95
C LEU A 647 53.32 24.62 -20.16
N PRO A 648 53.76 24.42 -21.42
CA PRO A 648 53.47 25.31 -22.56
C PRO A 648 52.45 24.80 -23.62
N GLU A 649 52.03 25.72 -24.49
CA GLU A 649 51.20 25.53 -25.71
C GLU A 649 52.02 25.60 -27.03
N GLU A 650 51.45 25.03 -28.12
CA GLU A 650 51.33 25.53 -29.53
C GLU A 650 50.77 24.37 -30.41
N ASP A 651 50.03 24.47 -31.52
CA ASP A 651 49.21 25.50 -32.22
C ASP A 651 48.60 24.84 -33.51
N SER A 652 47.51 25.44 -34.01
CA SER A 652 47.04 25.58 -35.41
C SER A 652 46.04 24.60 -36.06
N GLY A 653 45.05 25.17 -36.76
CA GLY A 653 43.96 24.52 -37.49
C GLY A 653 43.78 24.93 -38.97
N GLU A 654 42.61 24.56 -39.52
CA GLU A 654 41.96 24.88 -40.83
C GLU A 654 42.67 24.38 -42.13
N GLU A 655 42.05 23.96 -43.24
CA GLU A 655 40.69 24.02 -43.82
C GLU A 655 40.63 23.01 -45.02
N SER A 656 39.44 22.51 -45.42
CA SER A 656 38.93 22.55 -46.83
C SER A 656 37.78 21.56 -47.13
N SER A 657 36.76 22.12 -47.77
CA SER A 657 35.57 21.55 -48.43
C SER A 657 35.83 21.10 -49.88
N ILE A 658 34.93 20.28 -50.46
CA ILE A 658 34.39 20.30 -51.87
C ILE A 658 33.55 19.01 -52.13
N GLU A 659 32.22 19.14 -52.26
CA GLU A 659 31.34 19.00 -53.47
C GLU A 659 30.79 17.57 -53.72
N SER A 660 29.46 17.40 -53.62
CA SER A 660 28.43 17.28 -54.69
C SER A 660 28.38 15.88 -55.32
N GLU A 661 27.22 15.19 -55.39
CA GLU A 661 26.27 15.35 -56.50
C GLU A 661 24.81 15.00 -56.11
N GLU A 662 23.91 15.71 -56.80
CA GLU A 662 22.45 15.70 -56.79
C GLU A 662 21.85 14.45 -57.46
N ASN A 663 20.63 14.03 -57.08
CA ASN A 663 19.45 14.35 -57.90
C ASN A 663 18.10 13.89 -57.29
N GLN A 664 17.15 14.82 -57.34
CA GLN A 664 15.70 14.59 -57.35
C GLN A 664 15.26 13.93 -58.66
N THR A 665 14.11 13.24 -58.64
CA THR A 665 12.97 13.32 -59.61
C THR A 665 11.98 12.21 -59.23
N ASP A 666 10.78 12.56 -58.76
CA ASP A 666 9.54 12.86 -59.51
C ASP A 666 8.70 11.61 -59.87
N ASP A 667 7.41 11.79 -59.62
CA ASP A 667 6.24 11.24 -60.34
C ASP A 667 5.63 9.86 -59.98
N LYS A 668 4.38 9.97 -59.48
CA LYS A 668 3.12 9.37 -59.99
C LYS A 668 2.60 8.04 -59.44
N ASP A 669 1.40 8.16 -58.84
CA ASP A 669 0.15 7.49 -59.22
C ASP A 669 0.27 6.23 -60.09
N SER A 670 -0.27 5.11 -59.63
CA SER A 670 -1.54 4.58 -60.17
C SER A 670 -1.90 3.21 -59.63
N ASP A 671 -3.20 3.07 -59.41
CA ASP A 671 -3.98 1.87 -59.17
C ASP A 671 -3.72 0.69 -60.13
N LEU A 672 -4.28 -0.45 -59.69
CA LEU A 672 -4.80 -1.62 -60.42
C LEU A 672 -3.87 -2.85 -60.37
N ASN A 673 -4.21 -4.00 -59.80
CA ASN A 673 -5.43 -4.79 -59.60
C ASN A 673 -5.22 -6.17 -60.26
N ASN A 674 -5.71 -7.19 -59.56
CA ASN A 674 -6.26 -8.45 -60.09
C ASN A 674 -5.23 -9.52 -60.53
N GLU A 675 -5.33 -10.79 -60.16
CA GLU A 675 -6.43 -11.77 -60.31
C GLU A 675 -6.06 -13.04 -59.48
N ASN A 676 -6.89 -14.02 -59.08
CA ASN A 676 -8.33 -14.32 -59.11
C ASN A 676 -8.48 -15.81 -58.69
N SER A 677 -9.52 -16.17 -57.91
CA SER A 677 -10.43 -17.35 -58.05
C SER A 677 -11.23 -17.56 -56.74
N LYS A 678 -12.55 -17.27 -56.68
CA LYS A 678 -13.75 -18.03 -57.15
C LYS A 678 -14.11 -19.21 -56.22
N GLU A 679 -15.33 -19.49 -55.75
CA GLU A 679 -16.75 -19.15 -56.05
C GLU A 679 -17.60 -19.57 -54.79
N GLU A 680 -18.54 -18.77 -54.25
CA GLU A 680 -20.03 -18.79 -54.46
C GLU A 680 -20.76 -20.10 -54.06
N ASP A 681 -21.98 -20.16 -53.49
CA ASP A 681 -22.90 -19.24 -52.81
C ASP A 681 -24.17 -20.02 -52.33
N SER A 682 -24.97 -19.40 -51.46
CA SER A 682 -26.45 -19.49 -51.32
C SER A 682 -27.19 -20.46 -50.34
N ILE A 683 -27.75 -19.78 -49.31
CA ILE A 683 -29.00 -19.83 -48.51
C ILE A 683 -30.18 -20.77 -48.96
N PRO A 684 -31.11 -21.15 -48.06
CA PRO A 684 -32.30 -20.30 -47.85
C PRO A 684 -32.82 -20.15 -46.39
N GLU A 685 -33.54 -19.04 -46.20
CA GLU A 685 -34.35 -18.50 -45.08
C GLU A 685 -35.63 -19.39 -44.84
N ILE A 686 -36.29 -19.51 -43.68
CA ILE A 686 -37.17 -18.54 -42.96
C ILE A 686 -37.62 -19.14 -41.59
N ALA A 687 -37.62 -18.27 -40.56
CA ALA A 687 -38.42 -18.16 -39.31
C ALA A 687 -39.09 -19.36 -38.60
N GLU A 688 -38.90 -19.48 -37.28
CA GLU A 688 -39.89 -19.14 -36.22
C GLU A 688 -39.29 -19.32 -34.81
N GLU A 689 -39.94 -18.68 -33.83
CA GLU A 689 -39.64 -18.54 -32.39
C GLU A 689 -39.29 -19.86 -31.64
N VAL A 690 -38.63 -19.78 -30.47
CA VAL A 690 -39.04 -20.41 -29.18
C VAL A 690 -38.00 -20.17 -28.06
N ALA A 691 -38.55 -20.03 -26.85
CA ALA A 691 -37.97 -19.73 -25.54
C ALA A 691 -37.32 -20.97 -24.84
N PRO A 692 -36.83 -20.90 -23.58
CA PRO A 692 -35.93 -21.89 -22.99
C PRO A 692 -36.67 -23.10 -22.40
N GLU A 693 -36.05 -24.28 -22.44
CA GLU A 693 -36.59 -25.50 -21.84
C GLU A 693 -35.98 -25.79 -20.45
N GLU A 694 -36.91 -25.96 -19.51
CA GLU A 694 -36.78 -26.66 -18.23
C GLU A 694 -36.56 -28.17 -18.46
N GLU A 695 -35.83 -28.85 -17.58
CA GLU A 695 -35.80 -30.31 -17.53
C GLU A 695 -36.52 -30.81 -16.28
N LYS A 696 -37.67 -31.49 -16.47
CA LYS A 696 -38.46 -32.16 -15.43
C LYS A 696 -38.97 -33.51 -15.97
N LEU A 697 -38.63 -34.57 -15.22
CA LEU A 697 -39.33 -35.85 -14.98
C LEU A 697 -40.22 -36.45 -16.10
N GLU A 698 -40.02 -37.73 -16.45
CA GLU A 698 -40.90 -38.84 -16.00
C GLU A 698 -40.54 -40.26 -16.52
N SER A 699 -40.64 -41.22 -15.58
CA SER A 699 -41.22 -42.58 -15.69
C SER A 699 -40.55 -43.71 -16.49
N VAL A 700 -40.36 -44.86 -15.81
CA VAL A 700 -40.81 -46.20 -16.28
C VAL A 700 -41.22 -47.03 -15.04
N GLU A 701 -42.47 -47.49 -15.01
CA GLU A 701 -43.01 -48.53 -14.14
C GLU A 701 -42.77 -49.93 -14.75
N GLU A 702 -42.60 -50.96 -13.90
CA GLU A 702 -43.05 -52.32 -14.24
C GLU A 702 -43.45 -53.12 -12.97
N GLU A 703 -44.49 -53.94 -13.13
CA GLU A 703 -45.36 -54.56 -12.12
C GLU A 703 -44.75 -55.76 -11.35
N SER A 704 -45.24 -56.04 -10.12
CA SER A 704 -46.11 -57.21 -9.85
C SER A 704 -46.43 -57.50 -8.35
N ALA A 705 -47.75 -57.56 -8.10
CA ALA A 705 -48.53 -58.58 -7.36
C ALA A 705 -48.65 -58.64 -5.81
N ASN A 706 -49.95 -58.59 -5.39
CA ASN A 706 -50.68 -59.38 -4.37
C ASN A 706 -50.54 -59.00 -2.87
N ASN A 707 -51.59 -59.00 -2.01
CA ASN A 707 -53.04 -59.25 -2.11
C ASN A 707 -53.73 -58.83 -0.77
N GLU A 708 -55.02 -58.45 -0.86
CA GLU A 708 -56.14 -58.61 0.11
C GLU A 708 -56.27 -57.89 1.50
N THR A 709 -57.49 -57.37 1.68
CA THR A 709 -58.25 -56.63 2.72
C THR A 709 -58.73 -57.51 3.93
N PRO A 710 -59.65 -57.12 4.89
CA PRO A 710 -60.20 -55.81 5.37
C PRO A 710 -60.48 -55.65 6.92
N GLU A 711 -60.89 -54.42 7.32
CA GLU A 711 -61.85 -53.93 8.38
C GLU A 711 -61.90 -54.46 9.85
N LEU A 712 -62.03 -53.53 10.85
CA LEU A 712 -63.24 -53.28 11.71
C LEU A 712 -62.98 -52.44 13.01
N LYS A 713 -63.69 -51.30 13.11
CA LYS A 713 -64.53 -50.71 14.20
C LYS A 713 -64.06 -50.40 15.65
N ASP A 714 -64.39 -49.15 16.03
CA ASP A 714 -65.14 -48.60 17.20
C ASP A 714 -64.82 -49.07 18.65
N GLU A 715 -64.60 -48.14 19.59
CA GLU A 715 -65.60 -47.68 20.59
C GLU A 715 -65.07 -46.61 21.59
N LYS A 716 -66.01 -46.02 22.35
CA LYS A 716 -66.06 -44.71 23.03
C LYS A 716 -65.99 -44.80 24.57
N ALA A 717 -65.82 -43.61 25.20
CA ALA A 717 -66.29 -43.15 26.54
C ALA A 717 -65.50 -43.67 27.78
N GLU A 718 -65.40 -42.98 28.93
CA GLU A 718 -66.36 -42.10 29.62
C GLU A 718 -65.67 -41.26 30.75
N GLU A 719 -66.40 -40.24 31.23
CA GLU A 719 -66.10 -39.19 32.23
C GLU A 719 -65.98 -39.68 33.70
N ALA A 720 -65.35 -38.88 34.58
CA ALA A 720 -65.98 -38.33 35.81
C ALA A 720 -65.00 -37.57 36.74
N GLU A 721 -65.59 -36.57 37.42
CA GLU A 721 -65.09 -35.40 38.14
C GLU A 721 -64.49 -35.64 39.55
N ASN A 722 -63.66 -34.72 40.06
CA ASN A 722 -63.86 -34.12 41.39
C ASN A 722 -63.05 -32.81 41.63
N GLU A 723 -63.70 -31.81 42.21
CA GLU A 723 -63.26 -30.45 42.55
C GLU A 723 -62.29 -30.38 43.77
N THR A 724 -61.39 -29.39 43.83
CA THR A 724 -61.35 -28.27 44.82
C THR A 724 -59.95 -27.68 45.12
N SER A 725 -59.94 -26.33 45.21
CA SER A 725 -59.02 -25.37 45.87
C SER A 725 -57.61 -25.12 45.32
N GLU A 726 -57.49 -24.03 44.55
CA GLU A 726 -56.26 -23.24 44.37
C GLU A 726 -56.02 -22.30 45.58
N GLU A 727 -54.78 -22.27 46.06
CA GLU A 727 -54.16 -21.24 46.91
C GLU A 727 -52.79 -20.92 46.24
N PRO A 728 -52.34 -19.65 46.14
CA PRO A 728 -51.44 -19.25 45.05
C PRO A 728 -49.97 -19.63 45.34
N LYS A 729 -49.32 -20.19 44.31
CA LYS A 729 -47.91 -20.62 44.28
C LYS A 729 -46.88 -19.49 44.33
N GLU A 730 -47.27 -18.23 44.55
CA GLU A 730 -46.33 -17.11 44.57
C GLU A 730 -45.65 -16.92 45.93
N GLU A 731 -46.30 -17.27 47.05
CA GLU A 731 -45.74 -17.02 48.39
C GLU A 731 -44.64 -18.05 48.78
N GLN A 732 -44.60 -19.23 48.15
CA GLN A 732 -43.54 -20.23 48.42
C GLN A 732 -42.24 -19.97 47.64
N VAL A 733 -42.31 -19.33 46.48
CA VAL A 733 -41.12 -18.99 45.68
C VAL A 733 -40.38 -17.79 46.29
N GLU A 734 -41.12 -16.81 46.83
CA GLU A 734 -40.53 -15.64 47.49
C GLU A 734 -39.83 -16.01 48.81
N LEU A 735 -40.34 -17.02 49.52
CA LEU A 735 -39.74 -17.55 50.76
C LEU A 735 -38.50 -18.43 50.55
N GLU A 736 -38.31 -18.98 49.35
CA GLU A 736 -37.07 -19.69 48.99
C GLU A 736 -35.99 -18.71 48.51
N ALA A 737 -36.34 -17.67 47.74
CA ALA A 737 -35.41 -16.63 47.31
C ALA A 737 -34.80 -15.85 48.49
N ILE A 738 -35.59 -15.49 49.51
CA ILE A 738 -35.09 -14.79 50.70
C ILE A 738 -34.10 -15.65 51.51
N LYS A 739 -34.23 -16.99 51.45
CA LYS A 739 -33.31 -17.89 52.16
C LYS A 739 -31.98 -18.07 51.44
N GLU A 740 -31.96 -17.96 50.11
CA GLU A 740 -30.72 -17.94 49.33
C GLU A 740 -29.95 -16.63 49.58
N GLU A 741 -30.61 -15.47 49.54
CA GLU A 741 -29.96 -14.17 49.87
C GLU A 741 -29.39 -14.16 51.30
N GLU A 742 -30.13 -14.65 52.31
CA GLU A 742 -29.61 -14.74 53.68
C GLU A 742 -28.46 -15.74 53.86
N SER A 743 -28.24 -16.63 52.88
CA SER A 743 -27.14 -17.60 52.88
C SER A 743 -25.89 -17.02 52.25
N GLU A 744 -26.03 -16.27 51.16
CA GLU A 744 -24.94 -15.55 50.48
C GLU A 744 -24.37 -14.43 51.37
N GLU A 745 -25.23 -13.64 52.03
CA GLU A 745 -24.79 -12.57 52.94
C GLU A 745 -24.01 -13.13 54.16
N LYS A 746 -24.35 -14.34 54.61
CA LYS A 746 -23.60 -15.04 55.68
C LYS A 746 -22.27 -15.61 55.21
N GLU A 747 -22.10 -15.84 53.91
CA GLU A 747 -20.86 -16.34 53.34
C GLU A 747 -19.89 -15.18 53.08
N GLU A 748 -20.38 -14.04 52.58
CA GLU A 748 -19.61 -12.79 52.48
C GLU A 748 -19.08 -12.31 53.83
N LEU A 749 -19.92 -12.30 54.88
CA LEU A 749 -19.48 -11.91 56.23
C LEU A 749 -18.37 -12.81 56.80
N LYS A 750 -18.32 -14.09 56.40
CA LYS A 750 -17.24 -15.00 56.80
C LYS A 750 -15.95 -14.76 56.02
N GLU A 751 -16.04 -14.35 54.76
CA GLU A 751 -14.86 -13.97 53.99
C GLU A 751 -14.27 -12.63 54.47
N GLU A 752 -15.10 -11.67 54.88
CA GLU A 752 -14.63 -10.43 55.50
C GLU A 752 -13.92 -10.67 56.83
N GLU A 753 -14.47 -11.51 57.73
CA GLU A 753 -13.80 -11.88 58.99
C GLU A 753 -12.45 -12.57 58.73
N LYS A 754 -12.35 -13.38 57.67
CA LYS A 754 -11.11 -14.08 57.30
C LYS A 754 -10.04 -13.13 56.73
N LYS A 755 -10.46 -12.12 55.96
CA LYS A 755 -9.55 -11.05 55.47
C LYS A 755 -9.05 -10.16 56.61
N GLU A 756 -9.87 -9.93 57.64
CA GLU A 756 -9.47 -9.16 58.81
C GLU A 756 -8.42 -9.93 59.66
N GLU A 757 -8.58 -11.25 59.84
CA GLU A 757 -7.56 -12.10 60.50
C GLU A 757 -6.23 -12.19 59.72
N GLU A 758 -6.26 -12.25 58.38
CA GLU A 758 -5.04 -12.28 57.56
C GLU A 758 -4.27 -10.95 57.59
N ASN A 759 -4.98 -9.81 57.64
CA ASN A 759 -4.35 -8.50 57.79
C ASN A 759 -3.68 -8.32 59.18
N ASP A 760 -4.32 -8.79 60.26
CA ASP A 760 -3.75 -8.76 61.60
C ASP A 760 -2.47 -9.62 61.71
N LEU A 761 -2.45 -10.77 61.02
CA LEU A 761 -1.24 -11.61 60.91
C LEU A 761 -0.12 -10.91 60.12
N GLY A 762 -0.47 -10.19 59.05
CA GLY A 762 0.47 -9.39 58.27
C GLY A 762 1.15 -8.28 59.08
N GLU A 763 0.39 -7.55 59.90
CA GLU A 763 0.94 -6.51 60.77
C GLU A 763 1.84 -7.08 61.88
N ILE A 764 1.49 -8.24 62.45
CA ILE A 764 2.32 -8.93 63.45
C ILE A 764 3.64 -9.40 62.84
N VAL A 765 3.63 -9.92 61.61
CA VAL A 765 4.85 -10.35 60.90
C VAL A 765 5.75 -9.15 60.59
N MET A 766 5.19 -8.03 60.16
CA MET A 766 5.94 -6.79 59.91
C MET A 766 6.56 -6.20 61.19
N LEU A 767 5.86 -6.28 62.33
CA LEU A 767 6.39 -5.89 63.64
C LEU A 767 7.53 -6.81 64.12
N ILE A 768 7.48 -8.10 63.79
CA ILE A 768 8.55 -9.05 64.11
C ILE A 768 9.77 -8.80 63.22
N ILE A 769 9.58 -8.58 61.91
CA ILE A 769 10.67 -8.28 60.97
C ILE A 769 11.39 -6.98 61.35
N ASN A 770 10.65 -5.93 61.70
CA ASN A 770 11.25 -4.65 62.11
C ASN A 770 12.00 -4.72 63.44
N ASN A 771 11.65 -5.63 64.36
CA ASN A 771 12.41 -5.89 65.59
C ASN A 771 13.62 -6.80 65.39
N ILE A 772 13.69 -7.55 64.29
CA ILE A 772 14.86 -8.37 63.92
C ILE A 772 15.89 -7.53 63.15
N LEU A 773 15.44 -6.47 62.46
CA LEU A 773 16.28 -5.54 61.69
C LEU A 773 16.83 -4.36 62.52
N ALA A 774 16.34 -4.14 63.75
CA ALA A 774 16.84 -3.15 64.70
C ALA A 774 17.74 -3.79 65.77
#